data_AF-E0UPJ2-F1
#
_entry.id   AF-E0UPJ2-F1
#
_cell.length_a   1.000
_cell.length_b   1.000
_cell.length_c   1.000
_cell.angle_alpha   90.00
_cell.angle_beta   90.00
_cell.angle_gamma   90.00
#
_symmetry.space_group_name_H-M   'P 1'
#
loop_
_entity.id
_entity.type
_entity.pdbx_description
1 polymer ?
#
loop_
_entity_poly.entity_id
_entity_poly.type
_entity_poly.pdbx_seq_one_letter_code
_entity_poly.pdbx_strand_id
1 'polypeptide(L)'
;MGIFSLFSKQKSVHVYDASRKKETLLSQLDKDFFAEVADSSDTMMLYFLHGEGWIGANKTFFNTMNYYDIKDFKRENESIRDIFLNESEEIFTESDKSWLDYIKKYKSDGYRVSMTDEKGNLLSIEAKCHKYSKNTKLYILELKDITDLQKARMQTKEVEKLKTKFLSNIGHEFRTPMNGILGFIELLKSTDLDEHQNEYLDMIDYSSKNLMNNIETLLDLSQLQSGRLEVELEPFNLLVEMEKLIYTCFDKANNNGVGVMSFIDPKLPQELEGDAKKILQVMRSIIQNAIKFTPHGGKVIIEVKLLKRLQNGACTIGFGVKDNGQGMSQEQIALMDEPFTAGSHADERLGIGLSLSSGLVKLMDSELRINSEIGSGTYVNFVLNFKESRGQNYKMMPGKKAKVLLLDKEKVDDANFLTIYLRSFAIDVTKSSELNEDVYDDIDELYIVANQDDSSWMLDLATYTKKAPVILLLEEDEKLQTKMTHIVDEVIQKPLLASSVAKHLYMANSFKYTSDDENQLKIKDKIDALVVEDNLINQRLIKILLQEYNIKVSTASNGLEAVKMYKKKKYDIIFMDIDMPYMNGIVATKEIKDMMLLKSQAPIVALTAMAMEGDKEMLLKEGLDDYISKPLTREKLEYILDKYLKITHENESV
;
A
#
# COMPACT_ATOMS: atom_id res chain seq x y z
N MET A 1 -40.42 16.74 32.63
CA MET A 1 -39.47 16.36 33.69
C MET A 1 -38.20 17.16 33.42
N GLY A 2 -37.97 18.35 33.99
CA GLY A 2 -37.88 18.65 35.43
C GLY A 2 -36.50 18.18 35.89
N ILE A 3 -35.55 19.06 36.23
CA ILE A 3 -35.41 19.68 37.56
C ILE A 3 -34.63 21.01 37.38
N PHE A 4 -35.29 22.17 37.57
CA PHE A 4 -35.13 23.11 38.69
C PHE A 4 -33.74 23.80 38.77
N SER A 5 -33.58 25.09 38.42
CA SER A 5 -33.93 26.31 39.20
C SER A 5 -33.03 26.51 40.43
N LEU A 6 -32.32 27.63 40.61
CA LEU A 6 -32.67 28.83 41.42
C LEU A 6 -31.29 29.35 41.91
N PHE A 7 -30.84 30.61 41.88
CA PHE A 7 -31.40 31.94 42.15
C PHE A 7 -30.56 32.95 41.32
N SER A 8 -31.07 33.85 40.47
CA SER A 8 -31.82 35.09 40.72
C SER A 8 -31.25 36.03 41.82
N LYS A 9 -30.67 37.17 41.42
CA LYS A 9 -31.11 38.51 41.86
C LYS A 9 -30.34 39.65 41.17
N GLN A 10 -31.13 40.49 40.50
CA GLN A 10 -31.09 41.96 40.42
C GLN A 10 -29.73 42.69 40.50
N LYS A 11 -29.45 43.54 39.51
CA LYS A 11 -29.70 44.99 39.61
C LYS A 11 -29.41 45.72 38.29
N SER A 12 -30.35 46.56 37.91
CA SER A 12 -30.19 47.68 36.99
C SER A 12 -28.95 48.51 37.34
N VAL A 13 -28.02 48.69 36.40
CA VAL A 13 -27.02 49.75 36.46
C VAL A 13 -27.03 50.49 35.14
N HIS A 14 -27.38 51.77 35.27
CA HIS A 14 -27.26 52.88 34.34
C HIS A 14 -26.43 52.64 33.08
N VAL A 15 -27.03 53.03 31.94
CA VAL A 15 -26.33 53.53 30.75
C VAL A 15 -25.37 54.64 31.22
N TYR A 16 -24.14 54.27 31.53
CA TYR A 16 -23.07 55.19 31.88
C TYR A 16 -22.37 55.60 30.59
N ASP A 17 -22.53 56.88 30.28
CA ASP A 17 -21.95 57.65 29.19
C ASP A 17 -20.43 57.34 28.99
N ALA A 18 -20.13 56.36 28.14
CA ALA A 18 -18.77 55.93 27.80
C ALA A 18 -18.08 56.91 26.81
N SER A 19 -18.82 57.88 26.29
CA SER A 19 -18.35 58.92 25.37
C SER A 19 -17.47 59.95 26.08
N ARG A 20 -17.86 60.38 27.29
CA ARG A 20 -17.14 61.41 28.05
C ARG A 20 -15.83 60.95 28.69
N LYS A 21 -15.71 59.67 29.09
CA LYS A 21 -14.46 59.12 29.68
C LYS A 21 -13.37 58.82 28.64
N LYS A 22 -13.74 58.59 27.38
CA LYS A 22 -12.77 58.29 26.31
C LYS A 22 -11.95 59.53 25.92
N GLU A 23 -12.57 60.71 25.91
CA GLU A 23 -11.88 61.98 25.68
C GLU A 23 -11.00 62.40 26.86
N THR A 24 -11.39 62.09 28.11
CA THR A 24 -10.58 62.43 29.29
C THR A 24 -9.34 61.54 29.43
N LEU A 25 -9.43 60.24 29.13
CA LEU A 25 -8.27 59.34 29.19
C LEU A 25 -7.22 59.65 28.10
N LEU A 26 -7.67 60.03 26.90
CA LEU A 26 -6.78 60.41 25.79
C LEU A 26 -6.10 61.77 26.02
N SER A 27 -6.69 62.66 26.82
CA SER A 27 -6.07 63.93 27.22
C SER A 27 -5.06 63.81 28.38
N GLN A 28 -5.02 62.67 29.07
CA GLN A 28 -4.12 62.39 30.19
C GLN A 28 -2.91 61.51 29.83
N LEU A 29 -2.91 60.92 28.63
CA LEU A 29 -1.75 60.19 28.11
C LEU A 29 -0.82 61.23 27.45
N ASP A 30 0.03 61.84 28.27
CA ASP A 30 1.02 62.82 27.82
C ASP A 30 2.03 62.18 26.84
N LYS A 31 2.73 63.00 26.03
CA LYS A 31 3.81 62.51 25.14
C LYS A 31 4.82 61.66 25.91
N ASP A 32 5.05 62.03 27.16
CA ASP A 32 5.97 61.36 28.07
C ASP A 32 5.50 59.95 28.43
N PHE A 33 4.19 59.70 28.59
CA PHE A 33 3.66 58.36 28.86
C PHE A 33 3.81 57.43 27.64
N PHE A 34 3.57 57.93 26.43
CA PHE A 34 3.80 57.13 25.21
C PHE A 34 5.27 56.82 24.99
N ALA A 35 6.16 57.79 25.26
CA ALA A 35 7.60 57.57 25.23
C ALA A 35 8.02 56.52 26.28
N GLU A 36 7.48 56.60 27.49
CA GLU A 36 7.77 55.66 28.59
C GLU A 36 7.25 54.25 28.30
N VAL A 37 6.06 54.11 27.72
CA VAL A 37 5.53 52.80 27.28
C VAL A 37 6.36 52.22 26.13
N ALA A 38 6.76 53.03 25.15
CA ALA A 38 7.55 52.53 24.03
C ALA A 38 9.00 52.21 24.42
N ASP A 39 9.56 52.94 25.39
CA ASP A 39 10.85 52.66 26.00
C ASP A 39 10.81 51.49 27.00
N SER A 40 9.64 51.13 27.53
CA SER A 40 9.46 49.93 28.35
C SER A 40 9.41 48.63 27.54
N SER A 41 9.42 48.73 26.21
CA SER A 41 9.41 47.57 25.32
C SER A 41 10.82 47.02 25.11
N ASP A 42 10.98 45.72 25.30
CA ASP A 42 12.23 44.99 25.03
C ASP A 42 12.51 44.80 23.51
N THR A 43 11.64 45.29 22.64
CA THR A 43 11.80 45.20 21.18
C THR A 43 12.23 46.54 20.60
N MET A 44 13.14 46.52 19.62
CA MET A 44 13.59 47.72 18.95
C MET A 44 12.47 48.28 18.08
N MET A 45 12.20 49.59 18.19
CA MET A 45 11.16 50.25 17.41
C MET A 45 11.69 51.50 16.73
N LEU A 46 11.42 51.62 15.43
CA LEU A 46 11.70 52.81 14.64
C LEU A 46 10.40 53.53 14.28
N TYR A 47 10.41 54.85 14.37
CA TYR A 47 9.26 55.71 14.08
C TYR A 47 9.48 56.48 12.79
N PHE A 48 8.49 56.46 11.90
CA PHE A 48 8.53 57.14 10.61
C PHE A 48 7.28 58.00 10.40
N LEU A 49 7.48 59.21 9.88
CA LEU A 49 6.40 60.11 9.51
C LEU A 49 6.26 60.23 7.99
N HIS A 50 5.04 60.11 7.48
CA HIS A 50 4.71 60.22 6.07
C HIS A 50 5.11 61.59 5.52
N GLY A 51 6.08 61.60 4.60
CA GLY A 51 6.61 62.83 3.98
C GLY A 51 7.95 63.28 4.54
N GLU A 52 8.22 63.05 5.82
CA GLU A 52 9.42 63.51 6.55
C GLU A 52 10.45 62.40 6.81
N GLY A 53 10.08 61.12 6.67
CA GLY A 53 10.99 59.98 6.80
C GLY A 53 11.19 59.52 8.25
N TRP A 54 12.36 58.99 8.57
CA TRP A 54 12.69 58.48 9.91
C TRP A 54 12.80 59.63 10.92
N ILE A 55 12.00 59.56 11.99
CA ILE A 55 11.91 60.62 13.01
C ILE A 55 12.47 60.22 14.38
N GLY A 56 12.75 58.93 14.61
CA GLY A 56 13.38 58.45 15.85
C GLY A 56 13.17 56.98 16.14
N ALA A 57 13.62 56.56 17.32
CA ALA A 57 13.53 55.18 17.80
C ALA A 57 13.31 55.14 19.31
N ASN A 58 12.97 53.97 19.87
CA ASN A 58 12.95 53.79 21.33
C ASN A 58 14.37 53.63 21.91
N LYS A 59 14.50 53.78 23.23
CA LYS A 59 15.78 53.58 23.94
C LYS A 59 16.40 52.21 23.68
N THR A 60 15.58 51.17 23.56
CA THR A 60 16.04 49.81 23.29
C THR A 60 16.87 49.75 22.00
N PHE A 61 16.40 50.37 20.92
CA PHE A 61 17.18 50.47 19.67
C PHE A 61 18.51 51.21 19.86
N PHE A 62 18.47 52.40 20.47
CA PHE A 62 19.67 53.23 20.65
C PHE A 62 20.72 52.55 21.54
N ASN A 63 20.29 51.91 22.62
CA ASN A 63 21.16 51.13 23.51
C ASN A 63 21.75 49.88 22.82
N THR A 64 21.02 49.22 21.92
CA THR A 64 21.54 48.07 21.17
C THR A 64 22.59 48.47 20.13
N MET A 65 22.51 49.71 19.62
CA MET A 65 23.39 50.24 18.57
C MET A 65 24.48 51.20 19.08
N ASN A 66 24.67 51.34 20.40
CA ASN A 66 25.59 52.28 21.06
C ASN A 66 25.39 53.78 20.81
N TYR A 67 24.16 54.23 20.54
CA TYR A 67 23.89 55.64 20.32
C TYR A 67 23.16 56.25 21.50
N TYR A 68 23.49 57.49 21.86
CA TYR A 68 22.78 58.17 22.96
C TYR A 68 21.38 58.63 22.55
N ASP A 69 21.24 59.13 21.33
CA ASP A 69 19.98 59.60 20.76
C ASP A 69 20.06 59.65 19.22
N ILE A 70 18.98 60.12 18.58
CA ILE A 70 18.93 60.30 17.14
C ILE A 70 19.97 61.32 16.61
N LYS A 71 20.37 62.32 17.41
CA LYS A 71 21.33 63.33 16.98
C LYS A 71 22.74 62.75 16.95
N ASP A 72 23.05 61.89 17.91
CA ASP A 72 24.28 61.12 17.99
C ASP A 72 24.38 60.16 16.80
N PHE A 73 23.32 59.40 16.52
CA PHE A 73 23.24 58.53 15.33
C PHE A 73 23.51 59.29 14.02
N LYS A 74 22.88 60.46 13.84
CA LYS A 74 23.00 61.28 12.63
C LYS A 74 24.36 61.98 12.47
N ARG A 75 25.26 61.89 13.45
CA ARG A 75 26.65 62.38 13.30
C ARG A 75 27.53 61.38 12.57
N GLU A 76 27.23 60.09 12.72
CA GLU A 76 28.03 58.99 12.18
C GLU A 76 27.40 58.33 10.95
N ASN A 77 26.08 58.45 10.79
CA ASN A 77 25.33 57.83 9.70
C ASN A 77 24.48 58.88 8.95
N GLU A 78 24.48 58.84 7.63
CA GLU A 78 23.68 59.74 6.79
C GLU A 78 22.21 59.30 6.76
N SER A 79 21.96 57.99 6.85
CA SER A 79 20.62 57.40 6.85
C SER A 79 20.51 56.23 7.82
N ILE A 80 19.28 55.96 8.28
CA ILE A 80 18.96 54.75 9.05
C ILE A 80 19.21 53.46 8.26
N ARG A 81 19.39 53.54 6.94
CA ARG A 81 19.75 52.37 6.11
C ARG A 81 21.18 51.87 6.40
N ASP A 82 22.07 52.75 6.85
CA ASP A 82 23.51 52.49 6.87
C ASP A 82 23.88 51.36 7.86
N ILE A 83 22.96 51.01 8.77
CA ILE A 83 23.11 49.92 9.74
C ILE A 83 22.66 48.54 9.21
N PHE A 84 21.96 48.48 8.08
CA PHE A 84 21.47 47.22 7.52
C PHE A 84 22.43 46.70 6.45
N LEU A 85 22.84 45.43 6.58
CA LEU A 85 23.83 44.77 5.73
C LEU A 85 23.17 43.97 4.60
N ASN A 86 23.69 44.14 3.37
CA ASN A 86 23.30 43.40 2.15
C ASN A 86 21.81 43.43 1.82
N GLU A 87 21.35 44.56 1.29
CA GLU A 87 20.07 44.61 0.59
C GLU A 87 20.27 45.01 -0.87
N SER A 88 19.49 44.40 -1.77
CA SER A 88 19.40 44.81 -3.17
C SER A 88 19.07 46.29 -3.25
N GLU A 89 19.86 47.07 -4.01
CA GLU A 89 19.69 48.52 -4.20
C GLU A 89 18.24 48.94 -4.59
N GLU A 90 17.44 48.01 -5.13
CA GLU A 90 16.03 48.23 -5.47
C GLU A 90 15.10 48.48 -4.26
N ILE A 91 15.48 48.10 -3.04
CA ILE A 91 14.62 48.20 -1.85
C ILE A 91 14.82 49.53 -1.10
N PHE A 92 16.00 50.14 -1.22
CA PHE A 92 16.39 51.41 -0.58
C PHE A 92 16.78 52.45 -1.64
N THR A 93 15.81 53.18 -2.20
CA THR A 93 16.06 54.30 -3.14
C THR A 93 15.90 55.67 -2.46
N GLU A 94 16.47 56.73 -3.08
CA GLU A 94 16.74 58.11 -2.58
C GLU A 94 15.55 58.92 -2.01
N SER A 95 14.92 58.36 -1.00
CA SER A 95 14.13 58.97 0.07
C SER A 95 13.42 57.78 0.71
N ASP A 96 13.60 57.56 2.02
CA ASP A 96 13.22 56.36 2.80
C ASP A 96 11.73 55.88 2.68
N LYS A 97 10.94 56.50 1.80
CA LYS A 97 9.54 56.23 1.45
C LYS A 97 9.31 54.89 0.74
N SER A 98 10.27 54.35 -0.03
CA SER A 98 10.06 53.11 -0.81
C SER A 98 10.05 51.83 0.05
N TRP A 99 10.91 51.77 1.06
CA TRP A 99 11.13 50.57 1.87
C TRP A 99 9.93 50.18 2.73
N LEU A 100 9.33 51.14 3.43
CA LEU A 100 8.13 50.92 4.26
C LEU A 100 6.92 50.52 3.42
N ASP A 101 6.74 51.15 2.25
CA ASP A 101 5.64 50.81 1.34
C ASP A 101 5.86 49.45 0.66
N TYR A 102 7.11 49.02 0.43
CA TYR A 102 7.44 47.67 -0.06
C TYR A 102 7.13 46.58 0.98
N ILE A 103 7.62 46.71 2.22
CA ILE A 103 7.34 45.76 3.32
C ILE A 103 5.81 45.64 3.52
N LYS A 104 5.12 46.77 3.53
CA LYS A 104 3.66 46.84 3.64
C LYS A 104 2.91 46.17 2.49
N LYS A 105 3.37 46.32 1.23
CA LYS A 105 2.66 45.83 0.04
C LYS A 105 2.92 44.36 -0.27
N TYR A 106 4.11 43.85 0.04
CA TYR A 106 4.54 42.53 -0.40
C TYR A 106 4.95 41.57 0.74
N LYS A 107 5.10 42.05 1.99
CA LYS A 107 5.65 41.29 3.13
C LYS A 107 4.97 41.64 4.47
N SER A 108 3.63 41.59 4.52
CA SER A 108 2.84 41.89 5.73
C SER A 108 3.17 41.01 6.95
N ASP A 109 3.71 39.81 6.72
CA ASP A 109 4.06 38.85 7.77
C ASP A 109 5.48 39.06 8.34
N GLY A 110 6.20 40.08 7.87
CA GLY A 110 7.55 40.42 8.30
C GLY A 110 8.59 40.28 7.18
N TYR A 111 9.59 41.18 7.23
CA TYR A 111 10.72 41.21 6.30
C TYR A 111 12.02 40.99 7.07
N ARG A 112 12.95 40.20 6.53
CA ARG A 112 14.19 39.83 7.23
C ARG A 112 15.34 40.68 6.76
N VAL A 113 16.04 41.29 7.71
CA VAL A 113 17.20 42.16 7.49
C VAL A 113 18.35 41.73 8.39
N SER A 114 19.57 42.04 7.98
CA SER A 114 20.76 41.76 8.78
C SER A 114 21.37 43.08 9.25
N MET A 115 21.89 43.12 10.48
CA MET A 115 22.60 44.28 11.03
C MET A 115 23.77 43.79 11.88
N THR A 116 24.68 44.68 12.26
CA THR A 116 25.78 44.37 13.18
C THR A 116 25.59 45.07 14.52
N ASP A 117 25.81 44.35 15.62
CA ASP A 117 25.89 44.94 16.95
C ASP A 117 27.25 45.64 17.18
N GLU A 118 27.40 46.28 18.35
CA GLU A 118 28.63 47.00 18.75
C GLU A 118 29.90 46.13 18.76
N LYS A 119 29.73 44.81 18.89
CA LYS A 119 30.82 43.83 18.94
C LYS A 119 31.13 43.25 17.57
N GLY A 120 30.45 43.72 16.51
CA GLY A 120 30.58 43.22 15.15
C GLY A 120 29.88 41.88 14.90
N ASN A 121 28.99 41.44 15.80
CA ASN A 121 28.20 40.24 15.59
C ASN A 121 27.08 40.51 14.61
N LEU A 122 26.89 39.60 13.67
CA LEU A 122 25.77 39.64 12.73
C LEU A 122 24.46 39.28 13.46
N LEU A 123 23.56 40.25 13.57
CA LEU A 123 22.19 40.07 14.02
C LEU A 123 21.27 39.82 12.81
N SER A 124 20.36 38.87 12.97
CA SER A 124 19.26 38.62 12.04
C SER A 124 17.97 39.18 12.64
N ILE A 125 17.37 40.15 11.96
CA ILE A 125 16.23 40.91 12.47
C ILE A 125 15.01 40.66 11.60
N GLU A 126 13.86 40.44 12.24
CA GLU A 126 12.55 40.43 11.61
C GLU A 126 11.90 41.81 11.79
N ALA A 127 11.69 42.52 10.68
CA ALA A 127 11.08 43.83 10.62
C ALA A 127 9.60 43.74 10.26
N LYS A 128 8.71 44.26 11.12
CA LYS A 128 7.25 44.33 10.89
C LYS A 128 6.75 45.76 10.97
N CYS A 129 6.00 46.18 9.96
CA CYS A 129 5.48 47.55 9.88
C CYS A 129 4.04 47.63 10.37
N HIS A 130 3.78 48.48 11.36
CA HIS A 130 2.47 48.75 11.93
C HIS A 130 2.00 50.17 11.62
N LYS A 131 0.72 50.31 11.26
CA LYS A 131 0.08 51.62 11.02
C LYS A 131 -0.68 52.08 12.27
N TYR A 132 -0.40 53.29 12.75
CA TYR A 132 -1.16 53.83 13.87
C TYR A 132 -2.58 54.25 13.43
N SER A 133 -3.60 53.55 13.97
CA SER A 133 -5.00 53.60 13.50
C SER A 133 -5.68 55.00 13.55
N LYS A 134 -5.19 55.95 14.36
CA LYS A 134 -5.78 57.29 14.50
C LYS A 134 -5.08 58.43 13.74
N ASN A 135 -3.89 58.21 13.19
CA ASN A 135 -3.15 59.25 12.47
C ASN A 135 -2.49 58.63 11.23
N THR A 136 -2.97 58.96 10.03
CA THR A 136 -2.59 58.29 8.78
C THR A 136 -1.14 58.52 8.35
N LYS A 137 -0.38 59.29 9.12
CA LYS A 137 0.99 59.71 8.81
C LYS A 137 2.07 59.05 9.68
N LEU A 138 1.76 58.30 10.73
CA LEU A 138 2.78 57.68 11.60
C LEU A 138 2.87 56.16 11.38
N TYR A 139 4.08 55.68 11.16
CA TYR A 139 4.42 54.27 11.00
C TYR A 139 5.42 53.85 12.08
N ILE A 140 5.22 52.64 12.60
CA ILE A 140 6.10 52.02 13.58
C ILE A 140 6.68 50.77 12.93
N LEU A 141 8.00 50.69 12.82
CA LEU A 141 8.70 49.50 12.40
C LEU A 141 9.24 48.79 13.64
N GLU A 142 8.67 47.62 13.92
CA GLU A 142 9.11 46.73 14.98
C GLU A 142 10.24 45.86 14.44
N LEU A 143 11.39 45.88 15.11
CA LEU A 143 12.59 45.13 14.77
C LEU A 143 12.85 44.09 15.86
N LYS A 144 12.56 42.83 15.56
CA LYS A 144 12.73 41.71 16.49
C LYS A 144 13.99 40.92 16.18
N ASP A 145 14.88 40.79 17.16
CA ASP A 145 16.04 39.91 17.03
C ASP A 145 15.60 38.44 16.98
N ILE A 146 15.96 37.78 15.88
CA ILE A 146 15.72 36.36 15.62
C ILE A 146 17.02 35.60 15.36
N THR A 147 18.17 36.15 15.76
CA THR A 147 19.50 35.58 15.51
C THR A 147 19.63 34.17 16.06
N ASP A 148 19.26 33.95 17.33
CA ASP A 148 19.31 32.63 17.95
C ASP A 148 18.32 31.66 17.30
N LEU A 149 17.13 32.14 16.96
CA LEU A 149 16.11 31.34 16.26
C LEU A 149 16.58 30.94 14.86
N GLN A 150 17.28 31.84 14.15
CA GLN A 150 17.81 31.59 12.81
C GLN A 150 19.01 30.65 12.86
N LYS A 151 19.93 30.83 13.82
CA LYS A 151 21.06 29.91 14.06
C LYS A 151 20.55 28.51 14.40
N ALA A 152 19.60 28.40 15.33
CA ALA A 152 18.96 27.13 15.67
C ALA A 152 18.31 26.49 14.44
N ARG A 153 17.52 27.25 13.65
CA ARG A 153 16.91 26.75 12.41
C ARG A 153 17.94 26.30 11.36
N MET A 154 19.05 27.01 11.19
CA MET A 154 20.10 26.62 10.25
C MET A 154 20.80 25.35 10.71
N GLN A 155 21.13 25.23 11.99
CA GLN A 155 21.68 24.01 12.57
C GLN A 155 20.72 22.82 12.41
N THR A 156 19.42 23.00 12.68
CA THR A 156 18.42 21.96 12.46
C THR A 156 18.37 21.52 10.99
N LYS A 157 18.33 22.46 10.04
CA LYS A 157 18.32 22.14 8.61
C LYS A 157 19.59 21.44 8.14
N GLU A 158 20.74 21.82 8.67
CA GLU A 158 22.01 21.19 8.34
C GLU A 158 22.07 19.76 8.86
N VAL A 159 21.64 19.54 10.10
CA VAL A 159 21.49 18.20 10.70
C VAL A 159 20.53 17.34 9.89
N GLU A 160 19.38 17.87 9.46
CA GLU A 160 18.42 17.15 8.61
C GLU A 160 19.02 16.75 7.25
N LYS A 161 19.78 17.66 6.63
CA LYS A 161 20.45 17.42 5.35
C LYS A 161 21.57 16.37 5.49
N LEU A 162 22.34 16.41 6.57
CA LEU A 162 23.37 15.42 6.87
C LEU A 162 22.76 14.05 7.18
N LYS A 163 21.72 14.00 8.03
CA LYS A 163 20.97 12.77 8.35
C LYS A 163 20.43 12.11 7.08
N THR A 164 19.84 12.90 6.19
CA THR A 164 19.37 12.47 4.86
C THR A 164 20.48 11.83 4.02
N LYS A 165 21.59 12.54 3.84
CA LYS A 165 22.67 12.10 2.95
C LYS A 165 23.33 10.84 3.49
N PHE A 166 23.48 10.78 4.81
CA PHE A 166 23.99 9.60 5.50
C PHE A 166 23.10 8.37 5.25
N LEU A 167 21.79 8.51 5.40
CA LEU A 167 20.85 7.38 5.25
C LEU A 167 20.77 6.89 3.80
N SER A 168 20.74 7.79 2.82
CA SER A 168 20.79 7.40 1.40
C SER A 168 22.07 6.62 1.06
N ASN A 169 23.22 7.04 1.60
CA ASN A 169 24.49 6.36 1.38
C ASN A 169 24.51 4.98 2.03
N ILE A 170 24.01 4.87 3.27
CA ILE A 170 23.86 3.59 3.98
C ILE A 170 23.09 2.58 3.12
N GLY A 171 21.96 2.96 2.53
CA GLY A 171 21.18 2.05 1.71
C GLY A 171 22.00 1.41 0.58
N HIS A 172 22.81 2.20 -0.13
CA HIS A 172 23.68 1.70 -1.18
C HIS A 172 24.84 0.85 -0.65
N GLU A 173 25.46 1.26 0.46
CA GLU A 173 26.57 0.55 1.11
C GLU A 173 26.13 -0.82 1.65
N PHE A 174 24.89 -0.98 2.09
CA PHE A 174 24.36 -2.28 2.51
C PHE A 174 23.81 -3.12 1.36
N ARG A 175 23.18 -2.52 0.32
CA ARG A 175 22.66 -3.27 -0.84
C ARG A 175 23.74 -4.01 -1.59
N THR A 176 24.88 -3.37 -1.81
CA THR A 176 25.97 -3.92 -2.64
C THR A 176 26.52 -5.27 -2.12
N PRO A 177 26.97 -5.40 -0.86
CA PRO A 177 27.44 -6.67 -0.33
C PRO A 177 26.32 -7.72 -0.22
N MET A 178 25.09 -7.30 0.13
CA MET A 178 23.96 -8.21 0.27
C MET A 178 23.50 -8.80 -1.06
N ASN A 179 23.47 -8.01 -2.13
CA ASN A 179 23.18 -8.53 -3.47
C ASN A 179 24.24 -9.54 -3.92
N GLY A 180 25.50 -9.35 -3.51
CA GLY A 180 26.55 -10.36 -3.70
C GLY A 180 26.26 -11.65 -2.95
N ILE A 181 25.89 -11.57 -1.66
CA ILE A 181 25.52 -12.74 -0.84
C ILE A 181 24.32 -13.48 -1.45
N LEU A 182 23.24 -12.75 -1.78
CA LEU A 182 22.04 -13.31 -2.40
C LEU A 182 22.34 -13.96 -3.75
N GLY A 183 23.19 -13.34 -4.57
CA GLY A 183 23.64 -13.92 -5.83
C GLY A 183 24.41 -15.23 -5.65
N PHE A 184 25.30 -15.32 -4.65
CA PHE A 184 25.99 -16.57 -4.34
C PHE A 184 25.07 -17.64 -3.78
N ILE A 185 24.07 -17.28 -2.98
CA ILE A 185 23.04 -18.21 -2.50
C ILE A 185 22.24 -18.77 -3.68
N GLU A 186 21.84 -17.93 -4.64
CA GLU A 186 21.10 -18.35 -5.83
C GLU A 186 21.94 -19.29 -6.72
N LEU A 187 23.23 -18.97 -6.90
CA LEU A 187 24.18 -19.86 -7.57
C LEU A 187 24.35 -21.19 -6.85
N LEU A 188 24.49 -21.20 -5.52
CA LEU A 188 24.62 -22.44 -4.74
C LEU A 188 23.34 -23.28 -4.78
N LYS A 189 22.16 -22.65 -4.71
CA LYS A 189 20.86 -23.31 -4.87
C LYS A 189 20.67 -23.97 -6.25
N SER A 190 21.44 -23.54 -7.26
CA SER A 190 21.44 -24.16 -8.59
C SER A 190 22.39 -25.37 -8.72
N THR A 191 23.15 -25.71 -7.67
CA THR A 191 24.04 -26.87 -7.63
C THR A 191 23.37 -28.08 -6.97
N ASP A 192 23.96 -29.27 -7.13
CA ASP A 192 23.51 -30.46 -6.42
C ASP A 192 23.89 -30.34 -4.93
N LEU A 193 22.89 -30.04 -4.09
CA LEU A 193 23.03 -29.86 -2.65
C LEU A 193 22.49 -31.07 -1.89
N ASP A 194 23.12 -31.40 -0.76
CA ASP A 194 22.51 -32.31 0.21
C ASP A 194 21.41 -31.63 1.05
N GLU A 195 20.61 -32.42 1.76
CA GLU A 195 19.45 -31.92 2.53
C GLU A 195 19.85 -30.88 3.58
N HIS A 196 20.98 -31.06 4.25
CA HIS A 196 21.49 -30.14 5.26
C HIS A 196 22.03 -28.84 4.64
N GLN A 197 22.73 -28.94 3.51
CA GLN A 197 23.21 -27.77 2.77
C GLN A 197 22.06 -26.92 2.24
N ASN A 198 20.98 -27.56 1.76
CA ASN A 198 19.80 -26.85 1.33
C ASN A 198 19.11 -26.13 2.50
N GLU A 199 18.99 -26.80 3.65
CA GLU A 199 18.46 -26.19 4.89
C GLU A 199 19.30 -24.98 5.36
N TYR A 200 20.63 -25.09 5.35
CA TYR A 200 21.51 -23.96 5.68
C TYR A 200 21.35 -22.80 4.70
N LEU A 201 21.27 -23.08 3.40
CA LEU A 201 21.07 -22.06 2.37
C LEU A 201 19.72 -21.38 2.52
N ASP A 202 18.66 -22.11 2.86
CA ASP A 202 17.35 -21.53 3.13
C ASP A 202 17.36 -20.61 4.35
N MET A 203 18.06 -20.99 5.43
CA MET A 203 18.22 -20.13 6.61
C MET A 203 19.03 -18.87 6.31
N ILE A 204 20.12 -18.97 5.54
CA ILE A 204 20.95 -17.82 5.14
C ILE A 204 20.17 -16.91 4.19
N ASP A 205 19.46 -17.48 3.21
CA ASP A 205 18.60 -16.74 2.26
C ASP A 205 17.53 -15.95 3.00
N TYR A 206 16.81 -16.62 3.91
CA TYR A 206 15.79 -16.00 4.75
C TYR A 206 16.35 -14.85 5.59
N SER A 207 17.48 -15.09 6.27
CA SER A 207 18.12 -14.07 7.12
C SER A 207 18.61 -12.87 6.30
N SER A 208 19.18 -13.14 5.12
CA SER A 208 19.68 -12.11 4.19
C SER A 208 18.54 -11.23 3.65
N LYS A 209 17.46 -11.86 3.19
CA LYS A 209 16.25 -11.15 2.72
C LYS A 209 15.60 -10.32 3.83
N ASN A 210 15.52 -10.86 5.04
CA ASN A 210 14.99 -10.13 6.19
C ASN A 210 15.84 -8.91 6.56
N LEU A 211 17.18 -9.04 6.56
CA LEU A 211 18.08 -7.92 6.81
C LEU A 211 17.90 -6.82 5.75
N MET A 212 17.81 -7.20 4.47
CA MET A 212 17.54 -6.26 3.39
C MET A 212 16.23 -5.50 3.60
N ASN A 213 15.15 -6.23 3.88
CA ASN A 213 13.84 -5.64 4.12
C ASN A 213 13.85 -4.70 5.34
N ASN A 214 14.57 -5.02 6.41
CA ASN A 214 14.72 -4.15 7.57
C ASN A 214 15.45 -2.84 7.23
N ILE A 215 16.48 -2.91 6.38
CA ILE A 215 17.22 -1.74 5.91
C ILE A 215 16.35 -0.88 5.00
N GLU A 216 15.63 -1.48 4.07
CA GLU A 216 14.66 -0.78 3.21
C GLU A 216 13.60 -0.07 4.06
N THR A 217 13.02 -0.76 5.03
CA THR A 217 12.07 -0.20 6.00
C THR A 217 12.64 1.00 6.76
N LEU A 218 13.92 0.93 7.17
CA LEU A 218 14.63 2.04 7.82
C LEU A 218 14.81 3.25 6.88
N LEU A 219 15.15 3.01 5.62
CA LEU A 219 15.31 4.05 4.61
C LEU A 219 13.97 4.71 4.31
N ASP A 220 12.90 3.94 4.15
CA ASP A 220 11.54 4.43 3.95
C ASP A 220 11.11 5.31 5.11
N LEU A 221 11.33 4.87 6.36
CA LEU A 221 11.04 5.68 7.56
C LEU A 221 11.83 7.00 7.53
N SER A 222 13.11 6.96 7.15
CA SER A 222 13.92 8.17 7.04
C SER A 222 13.40 9.12 5.97
N GLN A 223 13.00 8.60 4.80
CA GLN A 223 12.49 9.42 3.71
C GLN A 223 11.15 10.04 4.10
N LEU A 224 10.30 9.27 4.79
CA LEU A 224 9.05 9.71 5.35
C LEU A 224 9.23 10.86 6.35
N GLN A 225 10.13 10.71 7.33
CA GLN A 225 10.44 11.76 8.31
C GLN A 225 10.95 13.06 7.66
N SER A 226 11.62 12.94 6.51
CA SER A 226 12.14 14.10 5.76
C SER A 226 11.14 14.71 4.78
N GLY A 227 9.92 14.16 4.67
CA GLY A 227 8.88 14.60 3.73
C GLY A 227 9.23 14.36 2.26
N ARG A 228 10.15 13.42 1.96
CA ARG A 228 10.57 13.08 0.59
C ARG A 228 9.90 11.84 0.02
N LEU A 229 9.17 11.10 0.83
CA LEU A 229 8.47 9.91 0.38
C LEU A 229 7.18 10.31 -0.33
N GLU A 230 7.05 9.93 -1.60
CA GLU A 230 5.88 10.24 -2.43
C GLU A 230 5.06 8.97 -2.69
N VAL A 231 3.76 9.16 -2.93
CA VAL A 231 2.82 8.10 -3.30
C VAL A 231 2.78 8.03 -4.81
N GLU A 232 3.12 6.86 -5.37
CA GLU A 232 3.08 6.63 -6.81
C GLU A 232 1.65 6.18 -7.20
N LEU A 233 1.04 6.87 -8.16
CA LEU A 233 -0.30 6.52 -8.64
C LEU A 233 -0.18 5.60 -9.85
N GLU A 234 -0.44 4.31 -9.66
CA GLU A 234 -0.48 3.31 -10.71
C GLU A 234 -1.84 2.59 -10.72
N PRO A 235 -2.33 2.12 -11.89
CA PRO A 235 -3.51 1.27 -11.95
C PRO A 235 -3.20 -0.13 -11.41
N PHE A 236 -4.05 -0.67 -10.55
CA PHE A 236 -3.88 -2.00 -9.97
C PHE A 236 -5.21 -2.67 -9.60
N ASN A 237 -5.17 -3.99 -9.41
CA ASN A 237 -6.29 -4.77 -8.90
C ASN A 237 -6.02 -5.17 -7.44
N LEU A 238 -6.64 -4.44 -6.50
CA LEU A 238 -6.45 -4.67 -5.07
C LEU A 238 -6.85 -6.08 -4.63
N LEU A 239 -7.91 -6.65 -5.21
CA LEU A 239 -8.41 -7.97 -4.81
C LEU A 239 -7.33 -9.04 -5.07
N VAL A 240 -6.78 -9.05 -6.28
CA VAL A 240 -5.74 -10.01 -6.69
C VAL A 240 -4.48 -9.86 -5.84
N GLU A 241 -4.03 -8.62 -5.60
CA GLU A 241 -2.84 -8.37 -4.81
C GLU A 241 -3.01 -8.73 -3.33
N MET A 242 -4.19 -8.48 -2.76
CA MET A 242 -4.49 -8.90 -1.39
C MET A 242 -4.60 -10.42 -1.25
N GLU A 243 -5.20 -11.13 -2.22
CA GLU A 243 -5.25 -12.60 -2.20
C GLU A 243 -3.85 -13.23 -2.23
N LYS A 244 -2.94 -12.72 -3.07
CA LYS A 244 -1.53 -13.16 -3.10
C LYS A 244 -0.85 -12.98 -1.74
N LEU A 245 -1.07 -11.82 -1.10
CA LEU A 245 -0.51 -11.52 0.22
C LEU A 245 -1.06 -12.50 1.27
N ILE A 246 -2.38 -12.73 1.28
CA ILE A 246 -3.02 -13.61 2.26
C ILE A 246 -2.56 -15.06 2.09
N TYR A 247 -2.46 -15.54 0.85
CA TYR A 247 -1.95 -16.89 0.57
C TYR A 247 -0.55 -17.08 1.17
N THR A 248 0.36 -16.14 0.93
CA THR A 248 1.73 -16.17 1.49
C THR A 248 1.76 -16.11 3.04
N CYS A 249 0.76 -15.47 3.65
CA CYS A 249 0.65 -15.35 5.10
C CYS A 249 0.00 -16.59 5.74
N PHE A 250 -0.87 -17.30 5.01
CA PHE A 250 -1.55 -18.49 5.48
C PHE A 250 -0.56 -19.61 5.83
N ASP A 251 0.36 -19.93 4.92
CA ASP A 251 1.42 -20.93 5.13
C ASP A 251 2.25 -20.64 6.39
N LYS A 252 2.64 -19.37 6.55
CA LYS A 252 3.45 -18.92 7.69
C LYS A 252 2.69 -19.03 9.00
N ALA A 253 1.40 -18.74 8.99
CA ALA A 253 0.58 -18.81 10.19
C ALA A 253 0.30 -20.25 10.60
N ASN A 254 0.04 -21.14 9.64
CA ASN A 254 -0.13 -22.57 9.89
C ASN A 254 1.13 -23.18 10.53
N ASN A 255 2.32 -22.82 10.04
CA ASN A 255 3.59 -23.24 10.66
C ASN A 255 3.76 -22.76 12.11
N ASN A 256 3.16 -21.62 12.46
CA ASN A 256 3.14 -21.08 13.83
C ASN A 256 1.94 -21.58 14.65
N GLY A 257 1.09 -22.44 14.08
CA GLY A 257 -0.14 -22.94 14.70
C GLY A 257 -1.20 -21.86 14.93
N VAL A 258 -1.20 -20.78 14.14
CA VAL A 258 -2.16 -19.68 14.22
C VAL A 258 -3.16 -19.79 13.08
N GLY A 259 -4.46 -19.86 13.40
CA GLY A 259 -5.50 -19.92 12.39
C GLY A 259 -5.69 -18.56 11.70
N VAL A 260 -5.63 -18.52 10.36
CA VAL A 260 -5.88 -17.30 9.58
C VAL A 260 -7.20 -17.40 8.84
N MET A 261 -8.03 -16.37 9.01
CA MET A 261 -9.28 -16.21 8.29
C MET A 261 -9.24 -14.89 7.53
N SER A 262 -9.85 -14.86 6.34
CA SER A 262 -9.90 -13.65 5.55
C SER A 262 -11.26 -13.39 4.94
N PHE A 263 -11.60 -12.11 4.81
CA PHE A 263 -12.70 -11.63 4.01
C PHE A 263 -12.22 -10.50 3.11
N ILE A 264 -12.08 -10.79 1.82
CA ILE A 264 -11.88 -9.78 0.79
C ILE A 264 -13.20 -9.62 0.04
N ASP A 265 -13.78 -8.42 0.09
CA ASP A 265 -15.10 -8.18 -0.51
C ASP A 265 -15.06 -8.38 -2.05
N PRO A 266 -15.81 -9.35 -2.61
CA PRO A 266 -15.87 -9.60 -4.04
C PRO A 266 -16.39 -8.42 -4.86
N LYS A 267 -17.03 -7.43 -4.21
CA LYS A 267 -17.54 -6.21 -4.84
C LYS A 267 -16.47 -5.14 -5.04
N LEU A 268 -15.25 -5.36 -4.54
CA LEU A 268 -14.13 -4.45 -4.79
C LEU A 268 -13.97 -4.18 -6.30
N PRO A 269 -13.66 -2.93 -6.69
CA PRO A 269 -13.39 -2.59 -8.08
C PRO A 269 -12.22 -3.40 -8.64
N GLN A 270 -12.27 -3.67 -9.95
CA GLN A 270 -11.21 -4.40 -10.64
C GLN A 270 -9.97 -3.52 -10.87
N GLU A 271 -10.20 -2.24 -11.12
CA GLU A 271 -9.15 -1.24 -11.34
C GLU A 271 -9.29 -0.11 -10.31
N LEU A 272 -8.21 0.15 -9.59
CA LEU A 272 -8.02 1.29 -8.70
C LEU A 272 -6.74 2.01 -9.10
N GLU A 273 -6.67 3.32 -8.85
CA GLU A 273 -5.45 4.11 -9.06
C GLU A 273 -4.85 4.49 -7.70
N GLY A 274 -3.59 4.13 -7.46
CA GLY A 274 -2.93 4.35 -6.18
C GLY A 274 -1.62 3.57 -6.06
N ASP A 275 -1.05 3.57 -4.86
CA ASP A 275 0.22 2.89 -4.60
C ASP A 275 -0.03 1.52 -3.96
N ALA A 276 -0.22 0.51 -4.80
CA ALA A 276 -0.45 -0.86 -4.35
C ALA A 276 0.69 -1.37 -3.45
N LYS A 277 1.95 -1.01 -3.76
CA LYS A 277 3.12 -1.48 -3.03
C LYS A 277 3.09 -0.98 -1.59
N LYS A 278 2.83 0.30 -1.37
CA LYS A 278 2.71 0.89 -0.02
C LYS A 278 1.51 0.33 0.75
N ILE A 279 0.36 0.13 0.10
CA ILE A 279 -0.81 -0.50 0.74
C ILE A 279 -0.48 -1.92 1.21
N LEU A 280 0.14 -2.73 0.34
CA LEU A 280 0.55 -4.10 0.67
C LEU A 280 1.64 -4.12 1.74
N GLN A 281 2.53 -3.13 1.78
CA GLN A 281 3.55 -2.99 2.82
C GLN A 281 2.92 -2.77 4.19
N VAL A 282 1.94 -1.86 4.29
CA VAL A 282 1.16 -1.63 5.51
C VAL A 282 0.44 -2.92 5.93
N MET A 283 -0.32 -3.54 5.02
CA MET A 283 -1.06 -4.77 5.31
C MET A 283 -0.16 -5.91 5.76
N ARG A 284 0.96 -6.13 5.06
CA ARG A 284 1.95 -7.17 5.40
C ARG A 284 2.53 -6.94 6.79
N SER A 285 2.87 -5.70 7.14
CA SER A 285 3.40 -5.37 8.47
C SER A 285 2.39 -5.69 9.58
N ILE A 286 1.13 -5.29 9.40
CA ILE A 286 0.08 -5.50 10.39
C ILE A 286 -0.25 -7.00 10.53
N ILE A 287 -0.39 -7.73 9.41
CA ILE A 287 -0.67 -9.18 9.43
C ILE A 287 0.46 -9.95 10.11
N GLN A 288 1.72 -9.62 9.81
CA GLN A 288 2.88 -10.28 10.43
C GLN A 288 2.95 -10.02 11.93
N ASN A 289 2.63 -8.81 12.38
CA ASN A 289 2.54 -8.51 13.81
C ASN A 289 1.43 -9.31 14.47
N ALA A 290 0.24 -9.35 13.86
CA ALA A 290 -0.88 -10.15 14.36
C ALA A 290 -0.50 -11.63 14.51
N ILE A 291 0.11 -12.25 13.50
CA ILE A 291 0.57 -13.65 13.55
C ILE A 291 1.64 -13.84 14.64
N LYS A 292 2.59 -12.89 14.80
CA LYS A 292 3.68 -12.98 15.78
C LYS A 292 3.18 -12.93 17.24
N PHE A 293 2.22 -12.06 17.54
CA PHE A 293 1.73 -11.83 18.91
C PHE A 293 0.52 -12.68 19.28
N THR A 294 0.05 -13.51 18.35
CA THR A 294 -1.01 -14.49 18.59
C THR A 294 -0.39 -15.81 19.04
N PRO A 295 -0.82 -16.39 20.18
CA PRO A 295 -0.31 -17.67 20.64
C PRO A 295 -0.79 -18.82 19.73
N HIS A 296 -0.13 -19.98 19.84
CA HIS A 296 -0.54 -21.20 19.16
C HIS A 296 -2.00 -21.55 19.51
N GLY A 297 -2.82 -21.91 18.52
CA GLY A 297 -4.26 -22.11 18.63
C GLY A 297 -5.08 -20.81 18.60
N GLY A 298 -4.43 -19.65 18.54
CA GLY A 298 -5.07 -18.36 18.34
C GLY A 298 -5.51 -18.13 16.90
N LYS A 299 -6.15 -16.99 16.65
CA LYS A 299 -6.81 -16.66 15.39
C LYS A 299 -6.49 -15.23 14.96
N VAL A 300 -6.25 -15.06 13.66
CA VAL A 300 -6.07 -13.78 12.98
C VAL A 300 -7.11 -13.66 11.87
N ILE A 301 -7.86 -12.57 11.88
CA ILE A 301 -8.90 -12.24 10.91
C ILE A 301 -8.43 -11.04 10.08
N ILE A 302 -8.40 -11.19 8.77
CA ILE A 302 -8.01 -10.16 7.81
C ILE A 302 -9.25 -9.71 7.03
N GLU A 303 -9.51 -8.42 6.95
CA GLU A 303 -10.70 -7.88 6.29
C GLU A 303 -10.34 -6.74 5.32
N VAL A 304 -10.84 -6.84 4.09
CA VAL A 304 -10.79 -5.77 3.09
C VAL A 304 -12.20 -5.56 2.56
N LYS A 305 -12.81 -4.43 2.92
CA LYS A 305 -14.25 -4.18 2.72
C LYS A 305 -14.48 -2.96 1.86
N LEU A 306 -15.36 -3.06 0.86
CA LEU A 306 -15.83 -1.90 0.13
C LEU A 306 -16.88 -1.18 1.01
N LEU A 307 -16.51 -0.05 1.62
CA LEU A 307 -17.39 0.70 2.51
C LEU A 307 -18.38 1.57 1.75
N LYS A 308 -17.93 2.18 0.66
CA LYS A 308 -18.73 3.08 -0.17
C LYS A 308 -18.23 3.08 -1.60
N ARG A 309 -19.15 3.10 -2.56
CA ARG A 309 -18.84 3.37 -3.98
C ARG A 309 -19.84 4.39 -4.51
N LEU A 310 -19.33 5.48 -5.07
CA LEU A 310 -20.11 6.56 -5.65
C LEU A 310 -20.28 6.34 -7.17
N GLN A 311 -21.30 6.97 -7.75
CA GLN A 311 -21.58 6.87 -9.19
C GLN A 311 -20.47 7.46 -10.07
N ASN A 312 -19.70 8.41 -9.55
CA ASN A 312 -18.57 9.03 -10.25
C ASN A 312 -17.29 8.17 -10.24
N GLY A 313 -17.36 6.93 -9.74
CA GLY A 313 -16.22 6.02 -9.66
C GLY A 313 -15.42 6.12 -8.36
N ALA A 314 -15.60 7.16 -7.53
CA ALA A 314 -14.89 7.26 -6.26
C ALA A 314 -15.36 6.18 -5.28
N CYS A 315 -14.43 5.58 -4.53
CA CYS A 315 -14.75 4.56 -3.55
C CYS A 315 -13.92 4.67 -2.27
N THR A 316 -14.49 4.19 -1.18
CA THR A 316 -13.87 4.11 0.13
C THR A 316 -13.71 2.65 0.51
N ILE A 317 -12.48 2.23 0.80
CA ILE A 317 -12.13 0.85 1.13
C ILE A 317 -11.56 0.81 2.54
N GLY A 318 -12.11 -0.07 3.38
CA GLY A 318 -11.65 -0.32 4.74
C GLY A 318 -10.74 -1.53 4.78
N PHE A 319 -9.63 -1.39 5.49
CA PHE A 319 -8.65 -2.44 5.73
C PHE A 319 -8.59 -2.72 7.23
N GLY A 320 -8.58 -3.99 7.62
CA GLY A 320 -8.58 -4.39 9.01
C GLY A 320 -7.85 -5.71 9.25
N VAL A 321 -7.15 -5.80 10.37
CA VAL A 321 -6.56 -7.04 10.87
C VAL A 321 -6.89 -7.14 12.35
N LYS A 322 -7.51 -8.24 12.76
CA LYS A 322 -7.88 -8.53 14.13
C LYS A 322 -7.19 -9.81 14.60
N ASP A 323 -6.59 -9.78 15.78
CA ASP A 323 -6.11 -10.97 16.47
C ASP A 323 -6.78 -11.14 17.83
N ASN A 324 -6.65 -12.34 18.39
CA ASN A 324 -7.01 -12.65 19.78
C ASN A 324 -5.77 -12.91 20.65
N GLY A 325 -4.65 -12.23 20.35
CA GLY A 325 -3.38 -12.37 21.04
C GLY A 325 -3.31 -11.64 22.39
N GLN A 326 -2.08 -11.35 22.82
CA GLN A 326 -1.82 -10.75 24.15
C GLN A 326 -2.40 -9.35 24.33
N GLY A 327 -2.69 -8.63 23.24
CA GLY A 327 -3.11 -7.23 23.29
C GLY A 327 -1.99 -6.28 23.73
N MET A 328 -2.31 -4.98 23.79
CA MET A 328 -1.40 -3.89 24.11
C MET A 328 -1.95 -3.01 25.23
N SER A 329 -1.07 -2.45 26.07
CA SER A 329 -1.45 -1.44 27.06
C SER A 329 -1.71 -0.08 26.41
N GLN A 330 -2.46 0.80 27.08
CA GLN A 330 -2.70 2.17 26.59
C GLN A 330 -1.41 2.99 26.43
N GLU A 331 -0.40 2.72 27.27
CA GLU A 331 0.92 3.35 27.18
C GLU A 331 1.68 2.90 25.94
N GLN A 332 1.60 1.60 25.59
CA GLN A 332 2.20 1.06 24.36
C GLN A 332 1.53 1.61 23.11
N ILE A 333 0.21 1.81 23.13
CA ILE A 333 -0.52 2.44 22.02
C ILE A 333 -0.10 3.90 21.86
N ALA A 334 0.05 4.64 22.96
CA ALA A 334 0.44 6.05 22.92
C ALA A 334 1.85 6.28 22.35
N LEU A 335 2.77 5.33 22.57
CA LEU A 335 4.17 5.41 22.10
C LEU A 335 4.39 4.80 20.70
N MET A 336 3.32 4.35 20.01
CA MET A 336 3.47 3.57 18.78
C MET A 336 3.91 4.39 17.56
N ASP A 337 3.54 5.67 17.51
CA ASP A 337 3.98 6.59 16.46
C ASP A 337 5.46 7.00 16.64
N GLU A 338 6.06 6.71 17.80
CA GLU A 338 7.47 6.93 18.04
C GLU A 338 8.31 5.73 17.53
N PRO A 339 9.30 5.96 16.66
CA PRO A 339 10.18 4.88 16.22
C PRO A 339 11.04 4.39 17.39
N PHE A 340 11.36 3.08 17.41
CA PHE A 340 12.24 2.45 18.40
C PHE A 340 11.70 2.24 19.82
N THR A 341 10.39 2.39 20.06
CA THR A 341 9.76 2.25 21.38
C THR A 341 9.27 0.83 21.73
N ALA A 342 9.70 -0.20 21.00
CA ALA A 342 9.29 -1.58 21.28
C ALA A 342 9.66 -1.99 22.72
N GLY A 343 8.66 -2.52 23.44
CA GLY A 343 8.73 -2.85 24.87
C GLY A 343 9.91 -3.74 25.27
N SER A 344 10.21 -3.70 26.57
CA SER A 344 11.43 -4.12 27.29
C SER A 344 11.90 -5.58 27.20
N HIS A 345 11.62 -6.31 26.11
CA HIS A 345 12.20 -7.64 25.86
C HIS A 345 12.94 -7.68 24.53
N ALA A 346 14.12 -8.29 24.59
CA ALA A 346 15.18 -8.33 23.60
C ALA A 346 14.85 -9.06 22.27
N ASP A 347 13.58 -9.08 21.83
CA ASP A 347 13.17 -9.65 20.54
C ASP A 347 13.08 -8.57 19.46
N GLU A 348 14.25 -8.30 18.90
CA GLU A 348 14.58 -7.87 17.54
C GLU A 348 13.41 -7.55 16.59
N ARG A 349 13.09 -6.26 16.48
CA ARG A 349 12.85 -5.50 15.22
C ARG A 349 12.44 -4.06 15.55
N LEU A 350 13.39 -3.19 15.91
CA LEU A 350 13.42 -1.70 15.95
C LEU A 350 12.12 -0.87 16.21
N GLY A 351 10.94 -1.41 16.52
CA GLY A 351 9.68 -0.66 16.62
C GLY A 351 9.28 0.11 15.34
N ILE A 352 9.87 -0.20 14.18
CA ILE A 352 9.71 0.64 12.97
C ILE A 352 8.46 0.29 12.17
N GLY A 353 8.04 -0.98 12.15
CA GLY A 353 7.00 -1.43 11.21
C GLY A 353 5.67 -0.68 11.38
N LEU A 354 5.24 -0.46 12.62
CA LEU A 354 4.00 0.24 12.92
C LEU A 354 4.11 1.76 12.75
N SER A 355 5.25 2.36 13.11
CA SER A 355 5.49 3.80 12.89
C SER A 355 5.59 4.14 11.40
N LEU A 356 6.26 3.31 10.60
CA LEU A 356 6.24 3.42 9.14
C LEU A 356 4.83 3.22 8.59
N SER A 357 4.09 2.21 9.08
CA SER A 357 2.71 1.97 8.64
C SER A 357 1.79 3.17 8.90
N SER A 358 1.87 3.77 10.11
CA SER A 358 1.16 5.00 10.47
C SER A 358 1.53 6.15 9.54
N GLY A 359 2.82 6.34 9.27
CA GLY A 359 3.31 7.36 8.34
C GLY A 359 2.80 7.16 6.90
N LEU A 360 2.88 5.93 6.37
CA LEU A 360 2.42 5.59 5.02
C LEU A 360 0.92 5.83 4.87
N VAL A 361 0.13 5.45 5.87
CA VAL A 361 -1.32 5.69 5.88
C VAL A 361 -1.63 7.20 5.94
N LYS A 362 -0.86 7.98 6.71
CA LYS A 362 -0.95 9.45 6.73
C LYS A 362 -0.60 10.08 5.38
N LEU A 363 0.39 9.56 4.67
CA LEU A 363 0.74 10.00 3.30
C LEU A 363 -0.37 9.70 2.28
N MET A 364 -1.20 8.68 2.54
CA MET A 364 -2.37 8.34 1.74
C MET A 364 -3.67 9.01 2.26
N ASP A 365 -3.54 10.16 2.94
CA ASP A 365 -4.64 10.96 3.48
C ASP A 365 -5.59 10.18 4.42
N SER A 366 -5.05 9.26 5.22
CA SER A 366 -5.79 8.43 6.17
C SER A 366 -5.10 8.35 7.54
N GLU A 367 -5.76 7.72 8.50
CA GLU A 367 -5.23 7.45 9.85
C GLU A 367 -5.25 5.95 10.15
N LEU A 368 -4.17 5.44 10.75
CA LEU A 368 -4.09 4.08 11.27
C LEU A 368 -4.67 4.04 12.68
N ARG A 369 -5.71 3.23 12.89
CA ARG A 369 -6.43 3.13 14.16
C ARG A 369 -6.20 1.77 14.79
N ILE A 370 -6.00 1.78 16.11
CA ILE A 370 -5.73 0.58 16.89
C ILE A 370 -6.65 0.53 18.10
N ASN A 371 -7.32 -0.59 18.24
CA ASN A 371 -8.16 -0.93 19.37
C ASN A 371 -7.60 -2.22 19.96
N SER A 372 -6.96 -2.13 21.12
CA SER A 372 -6.34 -3.28 21.78
C SER A 372 -6.67 -3.28 23.27
N GLU A 373 -6.84 -4.46 23.83
CA GLU A 373 -7.03 -4.68 25.26
C GLU A 373 -6.19 -5.90 25.68
N ILE A 374 -5.48 -5.77 26.79
CA ILE A 374 -4.59 -6.83 27.30
C ILE A 374 -5.39 -8.11 27.55
N GLY A 375 -4.98 -9.20 26.91
CA GLY A 375 -5.61 -10.52 26.98
C GLY A 375 -6.82 -10.72 26.05
N SER A 376 -7.25 -9.69 25.32
CA SER A 376 -8.40 -9.75 24.39
C SER A 376 -8.00 -9.59 22.92
N GLY A 377 -6.71 -9.38 22.65
CA GLY A 377 -6.14 -9.20 21.31
C GLY A 377 -6.14 -7.76 20.81
N THR A 378 -5.78 -7.59 19.53
CA THR A 378 -5.64 -6.29 18.89
C THR A 378 -6.43 -6.21 17.59
N TYR A 379 -7.05 -5.06 17.32
CA TYR A 379 -7.65 -4.72 16.04
C TYR A 379 -7.00 -3.47 15.48
N VAL A 380 -6.32 -3.63 14.34
CA VAL A 380 -5.68 -2.54 13.60
C VAL A 380 -6.45 -2.32 12.30
N ASN A 381 -6.85 -1.08 12.03
CA ASN A 381 -7.62 -0.73 10.83
C ASN A 381 -7.25 0.65 10.27
N PHE A 382 -7.50 0.84 8.97
CA PHE A 382 -7.40 2.12 8.29
C PHE A 382 -8.35 2.17 7.10
N VAL A 383 -8.62 3.37 6.56
CA VAL A 383 -9.61 3.57 5.51
C VAL A 383 -9.04 4.46 4.42
N LEU A 384 -8.92 3.93 3.20
CA LEU A 384 -8.41 4.68 2.06
C LEU A 384 -9.55 5.13 1.14
N ASN A 385 -9.41 6.35 0.62
CA ASN A 385 -10.32 6.92 -0.37
C ASN A 385 -9.63 6.95 -1.73
N PHE A 386 -10.25 6.32 -2.72
CA PHE A 386 -9.80 6.30 -4.10
C PHE A 386 -10.69 7.21 -4.94
N LYS A 387 -10.08 8.04 -5.77
CA LYS A 387 -10.78 9.05 -6.57
C LYS A 387 -11.54 8.42 -7.74
N GLU A 388 -10.97 7.38 -8.34
CA GLU A 388 -11.55 6.68 -9.47
C GLU A 388 -11.41 5.16 -9.27
N SER A 389 -12.42 4.42 -9.72
CA SER A 389 -12.43 2.97 -9.71
C SER A 389 -13.30 2.43 -10.84
N ARG A 390 -12.86 1.36 -11.50
CA ARG A 390 -13.55 0.79 -12.67
C ARG A 390 -13.71 -0.72 -12.54
N GLY A 391 -14.67 -1.23 -13.31
CA GLY A 391 -14.97 -2.65 -13.38
C GLY A 391 -15.51 -3.26 -12.09
N GLN A 392 -15.63 -4.58 -12.15
CA GLN A 392 -16.02 -5.45 -11.05
C GLN A 392 -15.28 -6.76 -11.24
N ASN A 393 -14.68 -7.29 -10.17
CA ASN A 393 -13.91 -8.53 -10.25
C ASN A 393 -14.78 -9.75 -10.59
N TYR A 394 -16.02 -9.76 -10.09
CA TYR A 394 -16.89 -10.92 -10.16
C TYR A 394 -18.34 -10.57 -10.50
N LYS A 395 -18.99 -11.40 -11.30
CA LYS A 395 -20.43 -11.37 -11.52
C LYS A 395 -21.18 -11.81 -10.26
N MET A 396 -22.14 -10.99 -9.81
CA MET A 396 -23.03 -11.29 -8.69
C MET A 396 -24.16 -12.23 -9.12
N MET A 397 -24.75 -12.95 -8.16
CA MET A 397 -25.76 -13.99 -8.37
C MET A 397 -27.05 -13.74 -7.58
N PRO A 398 -27.74 -12.60 -7.81
CA PRO A 398 -29.00 -12.33 -7.13
C PRO A 398 -30.05 -13.40 -7.46
N GLY A 399 -30.80 -13.83 -6.46
CA GLY A 399 -31.89 -14.81 -6.60
C GLY A 399 -31.48 -16.27 -6.45
N LYS A 400 -30.17 -16.57 -6.41
CA LYS A 400 -29.67 -17.87 -5.97
C LYS A 400 -29.88 -18.05 -4.46
N LYS A 401 -30.20 -19.27 -4.05
CA LYS A 401 -30.39 -19.66 -2.65
C LYS A 401 -29.40 -20.74 -2.27
N ALA A 402 -28.70 -20.56 -1.16
CA ALA A 402 -27.80 -21.55 -0.59
C ALA A 402 -28.16 -21.82 0.88
N LYS A 403 -27.91 -23.05 1.33
CA LYS A 403 -27.95 -23.38 2.76
C LYS A 403 -26.56 -23.79 3.21
N VAL A 404 -26.12 -23.20 4.31
CA VAL A 404 -24.87 -23.56 5.01
C VAL A 404 -25.25 -24.37 6.23
N LEU A 405 -24.90 -25.65 6.22
CA LEU A 405 -25.13 -26.60 7.28
C LEU A 405 -23.86 -26.77 8.12
N LEU A 406 -23.92 -26.33 9.37
CA LEU A 406 -22.84 -26.47 10.35
C LEU A 406 -23.07 -27.74 11.18
N LEU A 407 -22.24 -28.75 10.99
CA LEU A 407 -22.31 -30.01 11.72
C LEU A 407 -21.19 -30.15 12.76
N ASP A 408 -20.09 -29.44 12.56
CA ASP A 408 -18.98 -29.37 13.51
C ASP A 408 -19.01 -28.05 14.29
N LYS A 409 -19.26 -28.12 15.61
CA LYS A 409 -19.32 -26.95 16.48
C LYS A 409 -17.99 -26.23 16.64
N GLU A 410 -16.87 -26.87 16.34
CA GLU A 410 -15.55 -26.22 16.37
C GLU A 410 -15.31 -25.34 15.14
N LYS A 411 -16.06 -25.57 14.05
CA LYS A 411 -15.95 -24.87 12.77
C LYS A 411 -17.01 -23.76 12.58
N VAL A 412 -17.54 -23.19 13.66
CA VAL A 412 -18.54 -22.10 13.61
C VAL A 412 -18.04 -20.90 12.81
N ASP A 413 -16.77 -20.53 13.00
CA ASP A 413 -16.18 -19.39 12.29
C ASP A 413 -16.12 -19.65 10.78
N ASP A 414 -15.77 -20.88 10.36
CA ASP A 414 -15.72 -21.25 8.95
C ASP A 414 -17.09 -21.10 8.27
N ALA A 415 -18.15 -21.61 8.92
CA ALA A 415 -19.52 -21.44 8.42
C ALA A 415 -19.94 -19.96 8.39
N ASN A 416 -19.46 -19.15 9.36
CA ASN A 416 -19.69 -17.71 9.36
C ASN A 416 -19.03 -17.03 8.16
N PHE A 417 -17.74 -17.28 7.92
CA PHE A 417 -17.00 -16.68 6.80
C PHE A 417 -17.52 -17.14 5.45
N LEU A 418 -17.81 -18.44 5.28
CA LEU A 418 -18.42 -18.96 4.07
C LEU A 418 -19.76 -18.25 3.78
N THR A 419 -20.59 -18.07 4.80
CA THR A 419 -21.87 -17.34 4.63
C THR A 419 -21.64 -15.87 4.27
N ILE A 420 -20.65 -15.21 4.87
CA ILE A 420 -20.33 -13.82 4.54
C ILE A 420 -19.92 -13.71 3.07
N TYR A 421 -19.07 -14.63 2.58
CA TYR A 421 -18.71 -14.70 1.16
C TYR A 421 -19.90 -14.97 0.25
N LEU A 422 -20.70 -16.01 0.51
CA LEU A 422 -21.86 -16.32 -0.33
C LEU A 422 -22.84 -15.12 -0.41
N ARG A 423 -23.11 -14.46 0.72
CA ARG A 423 -23.94 -13.24 0.75
C ARG A 423 -23.32 -12.06 0.00
N SER A 424 -22.00 -11.93 0.01
CA SER A 424 -21.33 -10.84 -0.74
C SER A 424 -21.42 -11.06 -2.25
N PHE A 425 -21.58 -12.29 -2.73
CA PHE A 425 -22.00 -12.60 -4.12
C PHE A 425 -23.49 -12.37 -4.41
N ALA A 426 -24.25 -11.80 -3.46
CA ALA A 426 -25.70 -11.57 -3.54
C ALA A 426 -26.57 -12.84 -3.54
N ILE A 427 -26.05 -13.95 -3.00
CA ILE A 427 -26.80 -15.20 -2.78
C ILE A 427 -27.59 -15.07 -1.48
N ASP A 428 -28.84 -15.56 -1.48
CA ASP A 428 -29.64 -15.69 -0.27
C ASP A 428 -29.18 -16.92 0.51
N VAL A 429 -28.71 -16.73 1.74
CA VAL A 429 -28.06 -17.79 2.53
C VAL A 429 -28.81 -18.04 3.82
N THR A 430 -29.29 -19.27 3.96
CA THR A 430 -29.84 -19.81 5.20
C THR A 430 -28.78 -20.61 5.95
N LYS A 431 -28.72 -20.48 7.29
CA LYS A 431 -27.84 -21.29 8.13
C LYS A 431 -28.67 -22.29 8.91
N SER A 432 -28.21 -23.53 9.00
CA SER A 432 -28.76 -24.55 9.88
C SER A 432 -27.63 -25.26 10.63
N SER A 433 -27.91 -25.75 11.83
CA SER A 433 -27.04 -26.67 12.57
C SER A 433 -27.66 -28.06 12.74
N GLU A 434 -28.83 -28.27 12.17
CA GLU A 434 -29.60 -29.52 12.27
C GLU A 434 -29.84 -30.08 10.88
N LEU A 435 -29.70 -31.40 10.78
CA LEU A 435 -29.91 -32.14 9.55
C LEU A 435 -31.28 -32.82 9.58
N ASN A 436 -32.24 -32.19 8.89
CA ASN A 436 -33.64 -32.58 8.84
C ASN A 436 -34.09 -32.91 7.41
N GLU A 437 -35.28 -33.49 7.22
CA GLU A 437 -35.83 -33.87 5.91
C GLU A 437 -35.94 -32.68 4.92
N ASP A 438 -36.11 -31.46 5.43
CA ASP A 438 -36.20 -30.21 4.69
C ASP A 438 -34.83 -29.58 4.36
N VAL A 439 -33.72 -30.31 4.55
CA VAL A 439 -32.36 -29.80 4.30
C VAL A 439 -32.23 -29.26 2.87
N TYR A 440 -32.90 -29.87 1.89
CA TYR A 440 -32.88 -29.48 0.48
C TYR A 440 -34.02 -28.55 0.04
N ASP A 441 -34.89 -28.12 0.93
CA ASP A 441 -36.04 -27.31 0.54
C ASP A 441 -35.64 -25.86 0.24
N ASP A 442 -36.11 -25.37 -0.91
CA ASP A 442 -35.95 -23.99 -1.40
C ASP A 442 -34.47 -23.53 -1.53
N ILE A 443 -33.57 -24.44 -1.92
CA ILE A 443 -32.14 -24.14 -2.10
C ILE A 443 -31.63 -24.63 -3.46
N ASP A 444 -30.65 -23.91 -4.00
CA ASP A 444 -29.91 -24.29 -5.19
C ASP A 444 -28.67 -25.12 -4.88
N GLU A 445 -28.05 -24.89 -3.72
CA GLU A 445 -26.78 -25.49 -3.28
C GLU A 445 -26.78 -25.71 -1.77
N LEU A 446 -26.26 -26.86 -1.32
CA LEU A 446 -26.06 -27.19 0.09
C LEU A 446 -24.57 -27.20 0.42
N TYR A 447 -24.13 -26.28 1.25
CA TYR A 447 -22.76 -26.23 1.77
C TYR A 447 -22.69 -26.88 3.13
N ILE A 448 -21.74 -27.79 3.31
CA ILE A 448 -21.53 -28.54 4.54
C ILE A 448 -20.20 -28.11 5.16
N VAL A 449 -20.25 -27.75 6.44
CA VAL A 449 -19.09 -27.47 7.28
C VAL A 449 -19.06 -28.51 8.39
N ALA A 450 -18.23 -29.52 8.19
CA ALA A 450 -18.15 -30.71 9.03
C ALA A 450 -16.72 -31.26 9.08
N ASN A 451 -16.47 -32.16 10.03
CA ASN A 451 -15.27 -33.00 10.05
C ASN A 451 -15.52 -34.26 9.20
N GLN A 452 -14.58 -34.61 8.30
CA GLN A 452 -14.68 -35.81 7.45
C GLN A 452 -14.53 -37.13 8.22
N ASP A 453 -13.91 -37.09 9.40
CA ASP A 453 -13.73 -38.27 10.25
C ASP A 453 -15.05 -38.67 10.91
N ASP A 454 -15.92 -37.69 11.18
CA ASP A 454 -17.29 -37.99 11.60
C ASP A 454 -18.11 -38.48 10.42
N SER A 455 -18.53 -39.74 10.49
CA SER A 455 -19.32 -40.38 9.44
C SER A 455 -20.83 -40.37 9.73
N SER A 456 -21.26 -39.88 10.90
CA SER A 456 -22.66 -39.89 11.33
C SER A 456 -23.55 -39.06 10.40
N TRP A 457 -23.15 -37.80 10.16
CA TRP A 457 -23.91 -36.90 9.31
C TRP A 457 -24.01 -37.37 7.86
N MET A 458 -23.02 -38.12 7.36
CA MET A 458 -23.07 -38.66 6.00
C MET A 458 -24.12 -39.76 5.89
N LEU A 459 -24.20 -40.64 6.89
CA LEU A 459 -25.20 -41.70 6.92
C LEU A 459 -26.60 -41.10 6.97
N ASP A 460 -26.79 -40.07 7.79
CA ASP A 460 -28.06 -39.35 7.89
C ASP A 460 -28.39 -38.63 6.58
N LEU A 461 -27.42 -37.93 5.97
CA LEU A 461 -27.63 -37.21 4.71
C LEU A 461 -27.98 -38.16 3.55
N ALA A 462 -27.38 -39.35 3.53
CA ALA A 462 -27.65 -40.38 2.54
C ALA A 462 -29.07 -40.98 2.66
N THR A 463 -29.77 -40.78 3.78
CA THR A 463 -31.18 -41.17 3.90
C THR A 463 -32.13 -40.25 3.15
N TYR A 464 -31.72 -39.01 2.86
CA TYR A 464 -32.55 -38.03 2.18
C TYR A 464 -32.35 -38.08 0.67
N THR A 465 -33.43 -37.78 -0.08
CA THR A 465 -33.35 -37.66 -1.53
C THR A 465 -32.62 -36.37 -1.89
N LYS A 466 -31.43 -36.49 -2.48
CA LYS A 466 -30.61 -35.36 -2.94
C LYS A 466 -31.34 -34.56 -4.02
N LYS A 467 -31.67 -33.29 -3.74
CA LYS A 467 -32.31 -32.36 -4.70
C LYS A 467 -31.42 -31.20 -5.13
N ALA A 468 -30.27 -31.02 -4.48
CA ALA A 468 -29.31 -29.96 -4.79
C ALA A 468 -27.86 -30.49 -4.68
N PRO A 469 -26.90 -29.90 -5.40
CA PRO A 469 -25.48 -30.19 -5.23
C PRO A 469 -25.03 -29.95 -3.78
N VAL A 470 -24.18 -30.85 -3.30
CA VAL A 470 -23.61 -30.86 -1.95
C VAL A 470 -22.13 -30.52 -2.03
N ILE A 471 -21.75 -29.47 -1.30
CA ILE A 471 -20.40 -28.91 -1.31
C ILE A 471 -19.80 -29.00 0.08
N LEU A 472 -18.60 -29.56 0.19
CA LEU A 472 -17.92 -29.73 1.48
C LEU A 472 -16.75 -28.74 1.62
N LEU A 473 -16.67 -28.06 2.77
CA LEU A 473 -15.52 -27.24 3.13
C LEU A 473 -14.41 -28.09 3.77
N LEU A 474 -13.21 -28.03 3.20
CA LEU A 474 -12.03 -28.78 3.59
C LEU A 474 -10.89 -27.87 4.07
N GLU A 475 -10.00 -28.40 4.91
CA GLU A 475 -8.71 -27.77 5.18
C GLU A 475 -7.79 -27.85 3.93
N GLU A 476 -6.73 -27.03 3.86
CA GLU A 476 -5.88 -26.89 2.65
C GLU A 476 -5.29 -28.22 2.15
N ASP A 477 -4.70 -29.01 3.04
CA ASP A 477 -4.06 -30.29 2.71
C ASP A 477 -5.01 -31.49 2.78
N GLU A 478 -6.28 -31.24 3.10
CA GLU A 478 -7.26 -32.29 3.29
C GLU A 478 -7.81 -32.74 1.94
N LYS A 479 -7.77 -34.06 1.70
CA LYS A 479 -8.39 -34.67 0.51
C LYS A 479 -9.75 -35.22 0.87
N LEU A 480 -10.67 -35.16 -0.08
CA LEU A 480 -11.97 -35.79 0.06
C LEU A 480 -11.80 -37.31 0.25
N GLN A 481 -12.32 -37.85 1.34
CA GLN A 481 -12.26 -39.28 1.60
C GLN A 481 -13.10 -40.04 0.56
N THR A 482 -12.59 -41.17 0.06
CA THR A 482 -13.23 -41.95 -1.03
C THR A 482 -14.67 -42.35 -0.70
N LYS A 483 -14.95 -42.63 0.57
CA LYS A 483 -16.30 -42.93 1.10
C LYS A 483 -17.31 -41.80 0.88
N MET A 484 -16.88 -40.57 0.62
CA MET A 484 -17.76 -39.38 0.52
C MET A 484 -18.07 -38.98 -0.92
N THR A 485 -17.36 -39.55 -1.89
CA THR A 485 -17.43 -39.18 -3.32
C THR A 485 -18.79 -39.41 -3.98
N HIS A 486 -19.67 -40.20 -3.36
CA HIS A 486 -21.02 -40.44 -3.86
C HIS A 486 -22.08 -39.48 -3.27
N ILE A 487 -21.70 -38.71 -2.25
CA ILE A 487 -22.58 -37.76 -1.54
C ILE A 487 -22.19 -36.32 -1.90
N VAL A 488 -20.90 -36.01 -1.79
CA VAL A 488 -20.32 -34.69 -2.04
C VAL A 488 -19.99 -34.55 -3.53
N ASP A 489 -20.54 -33.51 -4.18
CA ASP A 489 -20.29 -33.23 -5.59
C ASP A 489 -19.00 -32.42 -5.79
N GLU A 490 -18.77 -31.44 -4.92
CA GLU A 490 -17.64 -30.52 -5.01
C GLU A 490 -17.06 -30.20 -3.62
N VAL A 491 -15.83 -29.70 -3.61
CA VAL A 491 -15.13 -29.28 -2.40
C VAL A 491 -14.59 -27.87 -2.54
N ILE A 492 -14.60 -27.12 -1.45
CA ILE A 492 -13.88 -25.85 -1.33
C ILE A 492 -12.79 -26.06 -0.29
N GLN A 493 -11.55 -25.71 -0.62
CA GLN A 493 -10.42 -25.78 0.30
C GLN A 493 -10.11 -24.40 0.89
N LYS A 494 -9.58 -24.39 2.10
CA LYS A 494 -9.02 -23.18 2.72
C LYS A 494 -7.65 -22.83 2.11
N PRO A 495 -7.21 -21.55 2.19
CA PRO A 495 -7.93 -20.40 2.74
C PRO A 495 -9.16 -20.02 1.91
N LEU A 496 -10.25 -19.63 2.59
CA LEU A 496 -11.44 -19.10 1.92
C LEU A 496 -11.13 -17.71 1.33
N LEU A 497 -10.96 -17.67 0.02
CA LEU A 497 -10.70 -16.47 -0.77
C LEU A 497 -11.87 -16.17 -1.71
N ALA A 498 -11.98 -14.91 -2.16
CA ALA A 498 -13.05 -14.50 -3.07
C ALA A 498 -12.94 -15.25 -4.41
N SER A 499 -11.73 -15.45 -4.93
CA SER A 499 -11.46 -16.21 -6.14
C SER A 499 -11.85 -17.69 -6.03
N SER A 500 -11.52 -18.35 -4.93
CA SER A 500 -11.88 -19.75 -4.68
C SER A 500 -13.40 -19.94 -4.64
N VAL A 501 -14.12 -19.05 -3.94
CA VAL A 501 -15.59 -19.09 -3.86
C VAL A 501 -16.21 -18.73 -5.22
N ALA A 502 -15.70 -17.71 -5.92
CA ALA A 502 -16.19 -17.33 -7.25
C ALA A 502 -16.04 -18.48 -8.25
N LYS A 503 -14.86 -19.13 -8.28
CA LYS A 503 -14.59 -20.28 -9.15
C LYS A 503 -15.62 -21.38 -8.91
N HIS A 504 -15.86 -21.73 -7.65
CA HIS A 504 -16.87 -22.71 -7.29
C HIS A 504 -18.27 -22.30 -7.77
N LEU A 505 -18.70 -21.08 -7.48
CA LEU A 505 -20.02 -20.59 -7.88
C LEU A 505 -20.22 -20.55 -9.41
N TYR A 506 -19.17 -20.26 -10.18
CA TYR A 506 -19.23 -20.28 -11.64
C TYR A 506 -19.26 -21.70 -12.20
N MET A 507 -18.51 -22.63 -11.61
CA MET A 507 -18.58 -24.06 -11.96
C MET A 507 -19.96 -24.65 -11.65
N ALA A 508 -20.50 -24.40 -10.45
CA ALA A 508 -21.82 -24.86 -10.02
C ALA A 508 -22.98 -24.30 -10.88
N ASN A 509 -22.84 -23.07 -11.40
CA ASN A 509 -23.80 -22.52 -12.37
C ASN A 509 -23.70 -23.15 -13.76
N SER A 510 -22.53 -23.64 -14.13
CA SER A 510 -22.34 -24.39 -15.37
C SER A 510 -23.01 -25.77 -15.30
N PHE A 511 -23.19 -26.32 -14.09
CA PHE A 511 -23.91 -27.58 -13.83
C PHE A 511 -25.45 -27.47 -13.91
N LYS A 512 -26.04 -26.26 -13.95
CA LYS A 512 -27.50 -26.06 -14.12
C LYS A 512 -27.95 -25.86 -15.58
N TYR A 513 -27.07 -26.04 -16.57
CA TYR A 513 -27.47 -26.22 -17.96
C TYR A 513 -27.84 -27.68 -18.20
N THR A 514 -29.14 -27.95 -18.37
CA THR A 514 -29.62 -29.15 -19.06
C THR A 514 -28.94 -29.22 -20.41
N SER A 515 -28.12 -30.26 -20.61
CA SER A 515 -27.73 -30.87 -21.88
C SER A 515 -28.00 -30.00 -23.12
N ASP A 516 -27.10 -29.05 -23.36
CA ASP A 516 -26.46 -28.73 -24.62
C ASP A 516 -25.53 -27.54 -24.33
N ASP A 517 -24.32 -27.59 -24.88
CA ASP A 517 -23.21 -26.63 -24.72
C ASP A 517 -22.41 -26.67 -23.42
N GLU A 518 -21.61 -27.75 -23.31
CA GLU A 518 -20.30 -27.65 -22.64
C GLU A 518 -19.45 -26.62 -23.41
N ASN A 519 -19.37 -25.38 -22.91
CA ASN A 519 -18.25 -24.49 -23.18
C ASN A 519 -16.98 -24.99 -22.44
N GLN A 520 -16.59 -26.23 -22.74
CA GLN A 520 -15.19 -26.61 -22.76
C GLN A 520 -14.65 -26.10 -24.10
N LEU A 521 -13.51 -25.41 -24.09
CA LEU A 521 -12.73 -25.20 -25.31
C LEU A 521 -12.25 -26.58 -25.79
N LYS A 522 -13.13 -27.31 -26.49
CA LYS A 522 -12.82 -28.57 -27.12
C LYS A 522 -12.16 -28.24 -28.44
N ILE A 523 -10.86 -28.40 -28.47
CA ILE A 523 -10.13 -28.51 -29.73
C ILE A 523 -10.73 -29.71 -30.48
N LYS A 524 -11.35 -29.46 -31.64
CA LYS A 524 -12.04 -30.48 -32.48
C LYS A 524 -11.11 -31.61 -32.93
N ASP A 525 -9.80 -31.36 -32.93
CA ASP A 525 -8.76 -32.29 -33.37
C ASP A 525 -7.79 -32.67 -32.24
N LYS A 526 -7.23 -33.89 -32.30
CA LYS A 526 -6.13 -34.29 -31.41
C LYS A 526 -4.87 -33.53 -31.80
N ILE A 527 -4.59 -32.44 -31.10
CA ILE A 527 -3.37 -31.63 -31.29
C ILE A 527 -2.20 -32.26 -30.52
N ASP A 528 -1.07 -32.40 -31.19
CA ASP A 528 0.20 -32.83 -30.63
C ASP A 528 1.17 -31.65 -30.52
N ALA A 529 1.58 -31.28 -29.30
CA ALA A 529 2.57 -30.24 -29.04
C ALA A 529 3.93 -30.83 -28.62
N LEU A 530 5.01 -30.14 -28.98
CA LEU A 530 6.36 -30.40 -28.47
C LEU A 530 6.82 -29.24 -27.58
N VAL A 531 7.23 -29.55 -26.36
CA VAL A 531 7.83 -28.58 -25.42
C VAL A 531 9.31 -28.89 -25.27
N VAL A 532 10.16 -27.92 -25.60
CA VAL A 532 11.62 -28.06 -25.56
C VAL A 532 12.16 -27.08 -24.53
N GLU A 533 12.64 -27.61 -23.41
CA GLU A 533 13.08 -26.85 -22.24
C GLU A 533 14.05 -27.74 -21.44
N ASP A 534 15.20 -27.19 -21.06
CA ASP A 534 16.26 -27.92 -20.37
C ASP A 534 15.96 -28.12 -18.87
N ASN A 535 15.15 -27.25 -18.27
CA ASN A 535 14.66 -27.40 -16.91
C ASN A 535 13.40 -28.29 -16.84
N LEU A 536 13.51 -29.43 -16.15
CA LEU A 536 12.42 -30.41 -15.98
C LEU A 536 11.18 -29.85 -15.27
N ILE A 537 11.33 -28.86 -14.38
CA ILE A 537 10.22 -28.22 -13.67
C ILE A 537 9.42 -27.37 -14.64
N ASN A 538 10.08 -26.52 -15.44
CA ASN A 538 9.45 -25.70 -16.46
C ASN A 538 8.77 -26.57 -17.53
N GLN A 539 9.44 -27.64 -17.96
CA GLN A 539 8.90 -28.63 -18.87
C GLN A 539 7.60 -29.24 -18.33
N ARG A 540 7.55 -29.58 -17.03
CA ARG A 540 6.36 -30.13 -16.36
C ARG A 540 5.24 -29.09 -16.25
N LEU A 541 5.56 -27.84 -15.93
CA LEU A 541 4.59 -26.74 -15.84
C LEU A 541 3.90 -26.50 -17.19
N ILE A 542 4.66 -26.30 -18.27
CA ILE A 542 4.13 -26.06 -19.62
C ILE A 542 3.29 -27.26 -20.06
N LYS A 543 3.75 -28.48 -19.76
CA LYS A 543 3.00 -29.71 -20.05
C LYS A 543 1.65 -29.74 -19.36
N ILE A 544 1.57 -29.46 -18.06
CA ILE A 544 0.31 -29.43 -17.31
C ILE A 544 -0.64 -28.41 -17.92
N LEU A 545 -0.17 -27.19 -18.18
CA LEU A 545 -0.98 -26.12 -18.74
C LEU A 545 -1.55 -26.49 -20.11
N LEU A 546 -0.75 -27.06 -21.02
CA LEU A 546 -1.23 -27.51 -22.32
C LEU A 546 -2.21 -28.69 -22.24
N GLN A 547 -2.01 -29.60 -21.28
CA GLN A 547 -2.90 -30.74 -21.07
C GLN A 547 -4.30 -30.34 -20.62
N GLU A 548 -4.46 -29.19 -19.93
CA GLU A 548 -5.78 -28.64 -19.60
C GLU A 548 -6.61 -28.29 -20.85
N TYR A 549 -5.96 -27.99 -21.98
CA TYR A 549 -6.62 -27.73 -23.27
C TYR A 549 -6.75 -28.99 -24.15
N ASN A 550 -6.63 -30.19 -23.55
CA ASN A 550 -6.70 -31.48 -24.23
C ASN A 550 -5.62 -31.69 -25.33
N ILE A 551 -4.48 -30.98 -25.21
CA ILE A 551 -3.34 -31.10 -26.12
C ILE A 551 -2.42 -32.23 -25.64
N LYS A 552 -2.01 -33.11 -26.56
CA LYS A 552 -1.05 -34.17 -26.26
C LYS A 552 0.37 -33.63 -26.33
N VAL A 553 1.05 -33.60 -25.19
CA VAL A 553 2.38 -32.98 -25.07
C VAL A 553 3.49 -34.05 -25.08
N SER A 554 4.46 -33.87 -25.97
CA SER A 554 5.78 -34.51 -25.88
C SER A 554 6.80 -33.51 -25.38
N THR A 555 7.85 -33.97 -24.70
CA THR A 555 8.85 -33.08 -24.10
C THR A 555 10.26 -33.47 -24.50
N ALA A 556 11.14 -32.47 -24.63
CA ALA A 556 12.56 -32.61 -24.95
C ALA A 556 13.39 -31.69 -24.04
N SER A 557 14.62 -32.10 -23.71
CA SER A 557 15.50 -31.39 -22.77
C SER A 557 16.62 -30.58 -23.43
N ASN A 558 16.68 -30.54 -24.77
CA ASN A 558 17.59 -29.67 -25.54
C ASN A 558 17.18 -29.66 -27.03
N GLY A 559 17.77 -28.75 -27.81
CA GLY A 559 17.50 -28.62 -29.24
C GLY A 559 17.80 -29.86 -30.08
N LEU A 560 18.84 -30.64 -29.73
CA LEU A 560 19.22 -31.84 -30.48
C LEU A 560 18.19 -32.95 -30.33
N GLU A 561 17.66 -33.12 -29.12
CA GLU A 561 16.55 -34.03 -28.84
C GLU A 561 15.29 -33.59 -29.57
N ALA A 562 14.97 -32.29 -29.55
CA ALA A 562 13.83 -31.74 -30.27
C ALA A 562 13.89 -32.05 -31.78
N VAL A 563 15.04 -31.85 -32.42
CA VAL A 563 15.26 -32.20 -33.83
C VAL A 563 15.06 -33.70 -34.07
N LYS A 564 15.59 -34.57 -33.20
CA LYS A 564 15.42 -36.03 -33.32
C LYS A 564 13.96 -36.45 -33.16
N MET A 565 13.22 -35.82 -32.25
CA MET A 565 11.80 -36.08 -32.03
C MET A 565 10.97 -35.62 -33.23
N TYR A 566 11.24 -34.43 -33.76
CA TYR A 566 10.57 -33.88 -34.93
C TYR A 566 10.77 -34.73 -36.20
N LYS A 567 11.95 -35.36 -36.35
CA LYS A 567 12.22 -36.33 -37.43
C LYS A 567 11.35 -37.58 -37.35
N LYS A 568 11.00 -38.01 -36.12
CA LYS A 568 10.20 -39.22 -35.89
C LYS A 568 8.70 -38.96 -35.95
N LYS A 569 8.27 -37.79 -35.49
CA LYS A 569 6.86 -37.41 -35.34
C LYS A 569 6.70 -35.92 -35.64
N LYS A 570 5.68 -35.57 -36.42
CA LYS A 570 5.29 -34.17 -36.65
C LYS A 570 4.39 -33.69 -35.51
N TYR A 571 4.47 -32.39 -35.23
CA TYR A 571 3.73 -31.71 -34.18
C TYR A 571 2.94 -30.55 -34.80
N ASP A 572 1.87 -30.15 -34.16
CA ASP A 572 1.00 -29.05 -34.59
C ASP A 572 1.48 -27.70 -34.04
N ILE A 573 2.22 -27.71 -32.92
CA ILE A 573 2.89 -26.53 -32.36
C ILE A 573 4.13 -26.95 -31.58
N ILE A 574 5.16 -26.10 -31.59
CA ILE A 574 6.41 -26.32 -30.85
C ILE A 574 6.68 -25.11 -29.96
N PHE A 575 6.83 -25.34 -28.66
CA PHE A 575 7.34 -24.34 -27.71
C PHE A 575 8.83 -24.60 -27.51
N MET A 576 9.67 -23.63 -27.84
CA MET A 576 11.12 -23.79 -27.93
C MET A 576 11.80 -22.77 -27.02
N ASP A 577 12.43 -23.24 -25.95
CA ASP A 577 13.35 -22.40 -25.18
C ASP A 577 14.54 -21.95 -26.03
N ILE A 578 14.94 -20.70 -25.90
CA ILE A 578 16.03 -20.13 -26.69
C ILE A 578 17.38 -20.52 -26.10
N ASP A 579 17.51 -20.45 -24.78
CA ASP A 579 18.77 -20.63 -24.07
C ASP A 579 18.84 -22.04 -23.47
N MET A 580 19.36 -22.98 -24.26
CA MET A 580 19.52 -24.39 -23.85
C MET A 580 20.94 -24.91 -24.13
N PRO A 581 21.46 -25.84 -23.30
CA PRO A 581 22.76 -26.47 -23.52
C PRO A 581 22.77 -27.38 -24.76
N TYR A 582 23.98 -27.66 -25.27
CA TYR A 582 24.29 -28.48 -26.45
C TYR A 582 23.81 -27.92 -27.80
N MET A 583 22.53 -27.60 -27.93
CA MET A 583 21.93 -26.97 -29.11
C MET A 583 20.85 -26.00 -28.63
N ASN A 584 21.05 -24.72 -28.91
CA ASN A 584 20.14 -23.65 -28.52
C ASN A 584 18.89 -23.62 -29.42
N GLY A 585 17.85 -22.91 -28.97
CA GLY A 585 16.54 -22.91 -29.63
C GLY A 585 16.55 -22.32 -31.04
N ILE A 586 17.43 -21.36 -31.31
CA ILE A 586 17.57 -20.71 -32.63
C ILE A 586 18.11 -21.70 -33.67
N VAL A 587 19.19 -22.42 -33.33
CA VAL A 587 19.77 -23.44 -34.22
C VAL A 587 18.80 -24.60 -34.43
N ALA A 588 18.15 -25.06 -33.36
CA ALA A 588 17.15 -26.12 -33.45
C ALA A 588 15.96 -25.73 -34.33
N THR A 589 15.50 -24.47 -34.24
CA THR A 589 14.41 -23.93 -35.05
C THR A 589 14.78 -23.93 -36.53
N LYS A 590 15.99 -23.50 -36.90
CA LYS A 590 16.46 -23.55 -38.29
C LYS A 590 16.47 -24.97 -38.84
N GLU A 591 17.05 -25.92 -38.10
CA GLU A 591 17.06 -27.33 -38.52
C GLU A 591 15.64 -27.90 -38.68
N ILE A 592 14.74 -27.62 -37.74
CA ILE A 592 13.34 -28.08 -37.81
C ILE A 592 12.63 -27.46 -39.02
N LYS A 593 12.81 -26.16 -39.30
CA LYS A 593 12.20 -25.48 -40.44
C LYS A 593 12.74 -25.96 -41.78
N ASP A 594 14.04 -26.27 -41.88
CA ASP A 594 14.63 -26.87 -43.08
C ASP A 594 14.03 -28.26 -43.39
N MET A 595 13.52 -28.95 -42.36
CA MET A 595 12.82 -30.24 -42.47
C MET A 595 11.30 -30.13 -42.65
N MET A 596 10.74 -28.91 -42.69
CA MET A 596 9.32 -28.67 -42.95
C MET A 596 9.03 -28.63 -44.46
N LEU A 597 7.96 -29.31 -44.89
CA LEU A 597 7.46 -29.20 -46.25
C LEU A 597 6.64 -27.90 -46.37
N LEU A 598 6.68 -27.24 -47.54
CA LEU A 598 5.99 -25.97 -47.86
C LEU A 598 4.48 -25.91 -47.54
N LYS A 599 3.82 -27.04 -47.25
CA LYS A 599 2.38 -27.15 -46.93
C LYS A 599 2.06 -27.50 -45.47
N SER A 600 3.06 -27.72 -44.62
CA SER A 600 2.86 -28.11 -43.20
C SER A 600 3.91 -27.44 -42.32
N GLN A 601 3.66 -26.17 -41.98
CA GLN A 601 4.51 -25.41 -41.08
C GLN A 601 3.85 -25.39 -39.70
N ALA A 602 4.38 -26.20 -38.80
CA ALA A 602 4.00 -26.11 -37.39
C ALA A 602 4.62 -24.82 -36.82
N PRO A 603 3.84 -23.93 -36.20
CA PRO A 603 4.38 -22.74 -35.57
C PRO A 603 5.37 -23.12 -34.46
N ILE A 604 6.51 -22.44 -34.45
CA ILE A 604 7.54 -22.56 -33.43
C ILE A 604 7.56 -21.26 -32.62
N VAL A 605 7.17 -21.37 -31.35
CA VAL A 605 7.01 -20.26 -30.42
C VAL A 605 8.17 -20.26 -29.44
N ALA A 606 8.94 -19.17 -29.42
CA ALA A 606 10.06 -18.99 -28.50
C ALA A 606 9.59 -18.90 -27.04
N LEU A 607 10.30 -19.55 -26.12
CA LEU A 607 10.23 -19.24 -24.69
C LEU A 607 11.51 -18.47 -24.35
N THR A 608 11.39 -17.24 -23.85
CA THR A 608 12.57 -16.38 -23.61
C THR A 608 12.46 -15.60 -22.31
N ALA A 609 13.58 -15.38 -21.63
CA ALA A 609 13.65 -14.52 -20.44
C ALA A 609 13.69 -13.01 -20.78
N MET A 610 13.94 -12.65 -22.05
CA MET A 610 14.08 -11.26 -22.49
C MET A 610 12.80 -10.79 -23.21
N ALA A 611 12.23 -9.68 -22.75
CA ALA A 611 10.95 -9.15 -23.24
C ALA A 611 11.01 -7.64 -23.56
N MET A 612 12.17 -7.14 -24.01
CA MET A 612 12.31 -5.73 -24.39
C MET A 612 11.89 -5.48 -25.84
N GLU A 613 11.50 -4.24 -26.15
CA GLU A 613 11.22 -3.78 -27.52
C GLU A 613 12.51 -3.82 -28.35
N GLY A 614 12.72 -4.94 -29.06
CA GLY A 614 13.87 -5.19 -29.93
C GLY A 614 14.15 -6.69 -30.10
N ASP A 615 14.01 -7.46 -29.03
CA ASP A 615 14.26 -8.91 -29.02
C ASP A 615 13.24 -9.68 -29.86
N LYS A 616 11.99 -9.19 -29.89
CA LYS A 616 10.93 -9.71 -30.76
C LYS A 616 11.32 -9.70 -32.23
N GLU A 617 11.86 -8.58 -32.73
CA GLU A 617 12.26 -8.48 -34.14
C GLU A 617 13.41 -9.41 -34.48
N MET A 618 14.33 -9.63 -33.53
CA MET A 618 15.45 -10.54 -33.69
C MET A 618 14.97 -12.00 -33.76
N LEU A 619 14.12 -12.45 -32.84
CA LEU A 619 13.61 -13.82 -32.81
C LEU A 619 12.77 -14.14 -34.06
N LEU A 620 11.94 -13.19 -34.52
CA LEU A 620 11.16 -13.36 -35.75
C LEU A 620 12.05 -13.42 -37.01
N LYS A 621 13.15 -12.65 -37.06
CA LYS A 621 14.13 -12.71 -38.17
C LYS A 621 14.86 -14.05 -38.25
N GLU A 622 15.07 -14.71 -37.11
CA GLU A 622 15.74 -16.02 -37.03
C GLU A 622 14.81 -17.19 -37.41
N GLY A 623 13.56 -16.90 -37.75
CA GLY A 623 12.60 -17.89 -38.24
C GLY A 623 11.69 -18.47 -37.17
N LEU A 624 11.59 -17.89 -35.98
CA LEU A 624 10.52 -18.24 -35.03
C LEU A 624 9.22 -17.54 -35.43
N ASP A 625 8.08 -18.15 -35.13
CA ASP A 625 6.77 -17.64 -35.56
C ASP A 625 6.16 -16.71 -34.49
N ASP A 626 6.47 -16.92 -33.21
CA ASP A 626 6.08 -16.04 -32.12
C ASP A 626 6.98 -16.23 -30.88
N TYR A 627 6.66 -15.53 -29.78
CA TYR A 627 7.36 -15.68 -28.51
C TYR A 627 6.44 -15.55 -27.30
N ILE A 628 6.81 -16.19 -26.19
CA ILE A 628 6.26 -16.00 -24.86
C ILE A 628 7.41 -15.68 -23.90
N SER A 629 7.27 -14.57 -23.17
CA SER A 629 8.23 -14.22 -22.12
C SER A 629 8.03 -15.06 -20.86
N LYS A 630 9.13 -15.59 -20.32
CA LYS A 630 9.21 -16.24 -19.00
C LYS A 630 9.07 -15.16 -17.90
N PRO A 631 8.32 -15.41 -16.81
CA PRO A 631 7.57 -16.61 -16.50
C PRO A 631 6.33 -16.78 -17.40
N LEU A 632 6.07 -18.03 -17.78
CA LEU A 632 4.91 -18.41 -18.59
C LEU A 632 3.63 -18.25 -17.76
N THR A 633 2.69 -17.45 -18.24
CA THR A 633 1.36 -17.28 -17.61
C THR A 633 0.27 -17.86 -18.52
N ARG A 634 -0.90 -18.18 -17.95
CA ARG A 634 -2.02 -18.78 -18.68
C ARG A 634 -2.49 -17.87 -19.82
N GLU A 635 -2.59 -16.57 -19.58
CA GLU A 635 -3.09 -15.60 -20.55
C GLU A 635 -2.19 -15.52 -21.79
N LYS A 636 -0.86 -15.56 -21.59
CA LYS A 636 0.11 -15.57 -22.69
C LYS A 636 0.04 -16.86 -23.51
N LEU A 637 -0.23 -17.98 -22.85
CA LEU A 637 -0.40 -19.27 -23.51
C LEU A 637 -1.70 -19.29 -24.34
N GLU A 638 -2.82 -18.87 -23.76
CA GLU A 638 -4.12 -18.79 -24.43
C GLU A 638 -4.04 -17.93 -25.70
N TYR A 639 -3.38 -16.77 -25.64
CA TYR A 639 -3.15 -15.92 -26.81
C TYR A 639 -2.49 -16.67 -27.98
N ILE A 640 -1.46 -17.48 -27.69
CA ILE A 640 -0.75 -18.26 -28.70
C ILE A 640 -1.61 -19.40 -29.24
N LEU A 641 -2.33 -20.10 -28.36
CA LEU A 641 -3.19 -21.21 -28.76
C LEU A 641 -4.34 -20.71 -29.66
N ASP A 642 -4.99 -19.60 -29.31
CA ASP A 642 -6.04 -18.98 -30.12
C ASP A 642 -5.52 -18.55 -31.50
N LYS A 643 -4.35 -17.92 -31.52
CA LYS A 643 -3.74 -17.38 -32.74
C LYS A 643 -3.36 -18.48 -33.74
N TYR A 644 -2.80 -19.59 -33.27
CA TYR A 644 -2.20 -20.61 -34.13
C TYR A 644 -3.02 -21.87 -34.31
N LEU A 645 -3.82 -22.24 -33.32
CA LEU A 645 -4.56 -23.51 -33.32
C LEU A 645 -6.06 -23.33 -33.57
N LYS A 646 -6.52 -22.09 -33.81
CA LYS A 646 -7.92 -21.72 -34.09
C LYS A 646 -8.88 -22.42 -33.14
N ILE A 647 -8.75 -22.12 -31.85
CA ILE A 647 -9.74 -22.55 -30.87
C ILE A 647 -11.06 -21.86 -31.25
N THR A 648 -12.06 -22.62 -31.68
CA THR A 648 -13.38 -22.07 -32.00
C THR A 648 -14.13 -21.78 -30.70
N HIS A 649 -14.50 -20.52 -30.48
CA HIS A 649 -15.60 -20.18 -29.59
C HIS A 649 -16.91 -20.52 -30.32
N GLU A 650 -17.71 -21.46 -29.83
CA GLU A 650 -19.08 -21.60 -30.33
C GLU A 650 -19.90 -20.41 -29.84
N ASN A 651 -19.88 -19.31 -30.60
CA ASN A 651 -20.82 -18.19 -30.49
C ASN A 651 -20.88 -17.31 -31.76
N GLU A 652 -20.67 -17.88 -32.95
CA GLU A 652 -20.99 -17.18 -34.21
C GLU A 652 -21.64 -18.13 -35.22
N SER A 653 -22.93 -18.46 -35.02
CA SER A 653 -23.83 -18.77 -36.13
C SER A 653 -25.31 -18.72 -35.74
N VAL A 654 -25.96 -17.68 -36.28
CA VAL A 654 -27.40 -17.36 -36.43
C VAL A 654 -28.13 -16.79 -35.22
#